data_AF-A0A9Q1DNR4-F1
#
_entry.id   AF-A0A9Q1DNR4-F1
#
_cell.length_a   1.000
_cell.length_b   1.000
_cell.length_c   1.000
_cell.angle_alpha   90.00
_cell.angle_beta   90.00
_cell.angle_gamma   90.00
#
_symmetry.space_group_name_H-M   'P 1'
#
loop_
_entity.id
_entity.type
_entity.pdbx_description
1 polymer ?
#
loop_
_entity_poly.entity_id
_entity_poly.type
_entity_poly.pdbx_seq_one_letter_code
_entity_poly.pdbx_strand_id
1 'polypeptide(L)'
;MFILIVEYSEYTTHEHPPPPPPPTSGRRNINPQVLPQSLSPGLECQQRPVLFGVDLRKAMSCAWDPYICQLVGDEEGAVAAAAICGCQPGSESTWACSKGSLLENITQEEIQKLVVTERECLFINGVMLGGRKYALINDHFCDEEPWFILRTKDGTNASIVVRRTKTAVILALGKPGTHAAVPLTTSLGDSRTVGQTPKPATLRMSITKIHAREILDSRGNPTVEVDLHTSRGCFRAAVPSGASTGIHEALELRDGDKTRYLGKGVQKAVEHVNKDIAPALLEAKLSVVEQEKIDKLMLHLDGTENKSRFGANAILGVSLAVCKAGAAEKGVPLYRHIADLAGHKEVILPVPAFNVINGGSHAGNKLAMQEFMILPVGASSFHEAMRMGAEVYHNLKSVIKAKYGKDATNVGDEGGFAPNILENNEALELLKTAIEKAGYPDKIIIGMDVAASEFFRDGKYDLDFKSPDDPSRYISGKELGDLYKSFIKNYPVLSIEDPFDQDDWEHWSEFTESVGIQIVGDDLTVTNPKRIQTAVEKKACNCLLLKVNQIGSVTESIQACKLAQSNGWARFGANAILGVSLAVCKAGAAEKGVPLYRHIADLAGHKEVILPVPAFNVINGGSHAGNKLAMQEFMILPVGASSFHEAMRMGAEVYHNLKSVIKAKYGKDATNVGDEGGFAPNILENNEALELLKTAIEKAGYPDKIIIGMDVAASEFFRDGKYDLDFKSPDDPSRYISGKELGDLYKSFIKNYPVLSIEDPFDQDDWEHWSEFTESVGIQIVGDDLTVTNPKRIQTAVEKKACNCLLLKVNQIGSVTESIQACKLAQSNGWGVMVSHRSGETEDTFIADLVVGLCTGQIKTGAPCRSERLAKYNQMMRIEEELGHKAKFAGKDFRHPKID
;
A
#
# COMPACT_ATOMS: atom_id res chain seq x y z
N MET A 1 -45.08 -16.44 -8.63
CA MET A 1 -46.51 -16.64 -8.29
C MET A 1 -46.93 -15.39 -7.50
N PHE A 2 -47.66 -14.42 -8.05
CA PHE A 2 -48.24 -14.21 -9.39
C PHE A 2 -47.37 -13.16 -10.14
N ILE A 3 -47.08 -13.24 -11.45
CA ILE A 3 -47.91 -13.04 -12.66
C ILE A 3 -48.36 -11.58 -12.88
N LEU A 4 -47.53 -10.85 -13.64
CA LEU A 4 -47.81 -10.02 -14.83
C LEU A 4 -49.11 -9.16 -14.92
N ILE A 5 -48.93 -7.84 -15.05
CA ILE A 5 -49.73 -6.96 -15.92
C ILE A 5 -48.74 -6.06 -16.70
N VAL A 6 -49.07 -5.71 -17.94
CA VAL A 6 -48.39 -4.71 -18.76
C VAL A 6 -49.42 -3.68 -19.21
N GLU A 7 -49.14 -2.40 -19.00
CA GLU A 7 -49.80 -1.29 -19.69
C GLU A 7 -48.74 -0.32 -20.20
N TYR A 8 -48.94 0.19 -21.41
CA TYR A 8 -48.10 1.20 -22.06
C TYR A 8 -48.96 2.43 -22.35
N SER A 9 -48.42 3.63 -22.13
CA SER A 9 -49.15 4.88 -22.30
C SER A 9 -49.55 5.13 -23.76
N GLU A 10 -50.78 5.58 -23.98
CA GLU A 10 -51.28 6.01 -25.28
C GLU A 10 -50.47 7.18 -25.86
N TYR A 11 -50.20 7.16 -27.17
CA TYR A 11 -50.17 8.34 -28.02
C TYR A 11 -50.63 7.96 -29.44
N THR A 12 -51.16 8.93 -30.19
CA THR A 12 -52.22 8.68 -31.18
C THR A 12 -51.77 8.48 -32.62
N THR A 13 -52.34 7.44 -33.25
CA THR A 13 -52.77 7.34 -34.67
C THR A 13 -51.85 7.87 -35.80
N HIS A 14 -51.44 6.98 -36.70
CA HIS A 14 -51.92 6.97 -38.10
C HIS A 14 -51.55 5.64 -38.80
N GLU A 15 -52.31 5.24 -39.83
CA GLU A 15 -52.18 3.95 -40.53
C GLU A 15 -51.30 4.07 -41.79
N HIS A 16 -50.57 2.99 -42.17
CA HIS A 16 -50.43 2.47 -43.55
C HIS A 16 -49.60 1.14 -43.62
N PRO A 17 -49.53 0.41 -44.77
CA PRO A 17 -49.53 -1.07 -44.80
C PRO A 17 -48.16 -1.79 -44.70
N PRO A 18 -48.15 -3.13 -44.49
CA PRO A 18 -46.96 -3.88 -44.03
C PRO A 18 -45.96 -4.35 -45.12
N PRO A 19 -44.71 -4.71 -44.72
CA PRO A 19 -43.63 -5.15 -45.62
C PRO A 19 -43.69 -6.63 -46.04
N PRO A 20 -42.97 -7.03 -47.12
CA PRO A 20 -42.90 -8.41 -47.62
C PRO A 20 -41.90 -9.31 -46.85
N PRO A 21 -42.01 -10.66 -46.98
CA PRO A 21 -41.15 -11.63 -46.29
C PRO A 21 -39.75 -11.81 -46.93
N PRO A 22 -38.76 -12.35 -46.18
CA PRO A 22 -37.37 -12.43 -46.61
C PRO A 22 -37.04 -13.63 -47.55
N PRO A 23 -36.08 -13.49 -48.48
CA PRO A 23 -35.59 -14.59 -49.32
C PRO A 23 -34.49 -15.41 -48.63
N THR A 24 -34.36 -16.67 -49.03
CA THR A 24 -33.43 -17.67 -48.45
C THR A 24 -32.23 -18.00 -49.36
N SER A 25 -31.10 -18.33 -48.73
CA SER A 25 -30.01 -19.20 -49.23
C SER A 25 -29.42 -18.99 -50.65
N GLY A 26 -28.11 -18.70 -50.73
CA GLY A 26 -27.33 -18.84 -51.97
C GLY A 26 -25.81 -18.89 -51.75
N ARG A 27 -25.13 -19.93 -52.26
CA ARG A 27 -23.66 -20.00 -52.38
C ARG A 27 -23.22 -19.54 -53.77
N ARG A 28 -22.10 -18.79 -53.87
CA ARG A 28 -21.07 -18.96 -54.92
C ARG A 28 -19.82 -18.10 -54.66
N ASN A 29 -18.71 -18.47 -55.31
CA ASN A 29 -17.38 -17.87 -55.21
C ASN A 29 -17.19 -16.75 -56.26
N ILE A 30 -16.17 -15.89 -56.11
CA ILE A 30 -15.00 -15.76 -57.04
C ILE A 30 -14.02 -14.63 -56.61
N ASN A 31 -12.74 -14.83 -56.95
CA ASN A 31 -11.48 -14.11 -56.73
C ASN A 31 -11.40 -12.56 -56.55
N PRO A 32 -10.26 -12.06 -55.98
CA PRO A 32 -9.89 -10.65 -55.90
C PRO A 32 -9.03 -10.15 -57.08
N GLN A 33 -8.99 -8.82 -57.32
CA GLN A 33 -7.82 -8.10 -57.86
C GLN A 33 -8.00 -6.55 -57.90
N VAL A 34 -6.93 -5.87 -58.34
CA VAL A 34 -6.80 -4.44 -58.77
C VAL A 34 -6.27 -3.43 -57.73
N LEU A 35 -4.98 -3.10 -57.92
CA LEU A 35 -4.32 -1.82 -57.59
C LEU A 35 -4.13 -1.02 -58.90
N PRO A 36 -4.07 0.32 -58.81
CA PRO A 36 -2.89 1.05 -59.36
C PRO A 36 -2.41 2.14 -58.35
N GLN A 37 -1.13 2.50 -58.21
CA GLN A 37 -0.22 3.17 -59.17
C GLN A 37 -0.79 4.45 -59.80
N SER A 38 -0.08 5.58 -59.95
CA SER A 38 1.22 6.06 -59.42
C SER A 38 1.44 7.50 -59.92
N LEU A 39 2.17 8.38 -59.20
CA LEU A 39 2.81 9.58 -59.78
C LEU A 39 3.93 10.15 -58.88
N SER A 40 4.87 10.91 -59.47
CA SER A 40 6.14 11.42 -58.89
C SER A 40 6.50 12.77 -59.57
N PRO A 41 7.69 13.42 -59.38
CA PRO A 41 8.73 13.34 -58.32
C PRO A 41 9.22 14.73 -57.81
N GLY A 42 10.21 14.76 -56.89
CA GLY A 42 11.37 15.66 -57.02
C GLY A 42 11.66 16.73 -55.95
N LEU A 43 12.78 16.57 -55.23
CA LEU A 43 13.78 17.62 -54.92
C LEU A 43 15.07 16.98 -54.37
N GLU A 44 16.21 17.69 -54.40
CA GLU A 44 17.55 17.06 -54.37
C GLU A 44 18.36 17.16 -53.05
N CYS A 45 19.07 16.07 -52.77
CA CYS A 45 20.40 15.94 -52.16
C CYS A 45 21.08 17.11 -51.41
N GLN A 46 21.47 16.86 -50.14
CA GLN A 46 22.83 17.17 -49.67
C GLN A 46 23.41 16.04 -48.79
N GLN A 47 24.75 16.01 -48.75
CA GLN A 47 25.67 14.90 -48.43
C GLN A 47 25.57 14.31 -47.00
N ARG A 48 26.04 13.04 -46.85
CA ARG A 48 26.40 12.40 -45.57
C ARG A 48 27.86 11.93 -45.59
N PRO A 49 28.64 12.08 -44.50
CA PRO A 49 29.92 11.38 -44.33
C PRO A 49 29.73 9.87 -44.07
N VAL A 50 30.75 9.08 -44.39
CA VAL A 50 30.81 7.62 -44.14
C VAL A 50 31.55 7.35 -42.83
N LEU A 51 31.07 6.39 -42.03
CA LEU A 51 31.77 5.81 -40.89
C LEU A 51 32.10 4.34 -41.18
N PHE A 52 33.36 3.95 -40.96
CA PHE A 52 33.78 2.55 -41.02
C PHE A 52 33.38 1.83 -39.71
N GLY A 53 32.83 0.62 -39.85
CA GLY A 53 32.49 -0.25 -38.72
C GLY A 53 33.54 -1.34 -38.49
N VAL A 54 33.65 -1.80 -37.24
CA VAL A 54 34.39 -3.01 -36.83
C VAL A 54 33.42 -3.90 -36.04
N ASP A 55 33.34 -5.19 -36.37
CA ASP A 55 32.42 -6.13 -35.71
C ASP A 55 33.02 -6.70 -34.42
N LEU A 56 32.40 -6.40 -33.28
CA LEU A 56 32.87 -6.80 -31.95
C LEU A 56 32.48 -8.24 -31.55
N ARG A 57 31.69 -8.98 -32.37
CA ARG A 57 31.20 -10.33 -32.03
C ARG A 57 32.24 -11.47 -32.05
N LYS A 58 33.53 -11.17 -31.94
CA LYS A 58 34.63 -12.17 -31.93
C LYS A 58 35.58 -12.11 -30.72
N ALA A 59 35.31 -11.28 -29.72
CA ALA A 59 36.25 -11.01 -28.63
C ALA A 59 35.84 -11.53 -27.22
N MET A 60 34.78 -12.33 -27.11
CA MET A 60 34.31 -12.86 -25.80
C MET A 60 34.33 -14.39 -25.74
N SER A 61 35.51 -14.95 -25.49
CA SER A 61 35.67 -16.36 -25.10
C SER A 61 36.99 -16.62 -24.34
N CYS A 62 37.02 -16.35 -23.03
CA CYS A 62 37.87 -17.04 -22.02
C CYS A 62 37.46 -16.62 -20.61
N ALA A 63 37.88 -17.38 -19.60
CA ALA A 63 37.42 -17.29 -18.21
C ALA A 63 37.83 -15.97 -17.50
N TRP A 64 37.06 -15.61 -16.47
CA TRP A 64 37.30 -14.46 -15.59
C TRP A 64 37.50 -14.89 -14.13
N ASP A 65 38.28 -14.10 -13.41
CA ASP A 65 38.61 -14.27 -11.98
C ASP A 65 37.61 -13.46 -11.11
N PRO A 66 36.99 -14.00 -10.04
CA PRO A 66 35.80 -13.39 -9.42
C PRO A 66 35.96 -11.99 -8.81
N TYR A 67 37.19 -11.49 -8.59
CA TYR A 67 37.42 -10.30 -7.77
C TYR A 67 37.30 -8.94 -8.49
N ILE A 68 37.19 -8.91 -9.83
CA ILE A 68 37.13 -7.65 -10.60
C ILE A 68 35.69 -7.13 -10.79
N CYS A 69 34.67 -7.99 -10.71
CA CYS A 69 33.26 -7.65 -10.96
C CYS A 69 32.58 -6.80 -9.86
N GLN A 70 33.31 -6.31 -8.84
CA GLN A 70 32.75 -5.47 -7.77
C GLN A 70 33.02 -3.96 -7.91
N LEU A 71 33.81 -3.52 -8.90
CA LEU A 71 34.17 -2.09 -9.06
C LEU A 71 33.54 -1.39 -10.28
N VAL A 72 32.95 -2.17 -11.19
CA VAL A 72 32.11 -1.71 -12.30
C VAL A 72 30.80 -2.48 -12.20
N GLY A 73 29.67 -1.78 -12.11
CA GLY A 73 28.34 -2.41 -12.15
C GLY A 73 27.92 -2.67 -13.60
N ASP A 74 27.22 -3.78 -13.82
CA ASP A 74 26.76 -4.22 -15.14
C ASP A 74 25.58 -3.36 -15.66
N GLU A 75 25.89 -2.19 -16.23
CA GLU A 75 24.97 -1.46 -17.11
C GLU A 75 25.64 -1.15 -18.45
N GLU A 76 24.98 -1.54 -19.55
CA GLU A 76 25.48 -1.30 -20.91
C GLU A 76 25.37 0.19 -21.30
N GLY A 77 26.51 0.86 -21.35
CA GLY A 77 26.73 1.95 -22.31
C GLY A 77 26.44 3.40 -21.87
N ALA A 78 27.35 3.99 -21.09
CA ALA A 78 27.67 5.44 -21.18
C ALA A 78 29.01 5.82 -20.50
N VAL A 79 30.13 5.82 -21.24
CA VAL A 79 31.37 6.49 -20.79
C VAL A 79 31.53 7.83 -21.49
N ALA A 80 31.08 8.91 -20.83
CA ALA A 80 31.09 10.26 -21.38
C ALA A 80 32.15 11.15 -20.72
N ALA A 81 33.21 11.47 -21.50
CA ALA A 81 34.16 12.57 -21.32
C ALA A 81 34.68 12.90 -19.89
N ALA A 82 35.95 12.54 -19.62
CA ALA A 82 36.69 13.15 -18.51
C ALA A 82 36.91 14.65 -18.73
N ALA A 83 36.81 15.45 -17.65
CA ALA A 83 37.07 16.89 -17.67
C ALA A 83 38.23 17.24 -16.74
N ILE A 84 39.21 17.99 -17.25
CA ILE A 84 40.34 18.51 -16.49
C ILE A 84 40.11 20.01 -16.25
N CYS A 85 39.98 20.40 -14.98
CA CYS A 85 39.91 21.80 -14.58
C CYS A 85 41.31 22.29 -14.18
N GLY A 86 41.89 23.18 -14.99
CA GLY A 86 43.19 23.79 -14.72
C GLY A 86 43.05 25.23 -14.21
N CYS A 87 43.83 25.61 -13.20
CA CYS A 87 43.97 27.00 -12.78
C CYS A 87 44.95 27.72 -13.72
N GLN A 88 44.66 28.97 -14.13
CA GLN A 88 45.62 29.75 -14.93
C GLN A 88 46.80 30.21 -14.06
N PRO A 89 48.03 30.29 -14.61
CA PRO A 89 49.18 30.85 -13.88
C PRO A 89 48.99 32.35 -13.61
N GLY A 90 48.51 32.69 -12.42
CA GLY A 90 48.44 34.08 -11.94
C GLY A 90 47.09 34.55 -11.39
N SER A 91 46.02 33.74 -11.44
CA SER A 91 44.76 34.06 -10.74
C SER A 91 44.61 33.28 -9.44
N GLU A 92 44.34 33.99 -8.35
CA GLU A 92 43.83 33.38 -7.12
C GLU A 92 42.31 33.20 -7.28
N SER A 93 41.82 31.98 -7.08
CA SER A 93 40.39 31.61 -7.09
C SER A 93 39.57 31.94 -8.37
N THR A 94 39.95 31.36 -9.52
CA THR A 94 39.01 31.22 -10.66
C THR A 94 39.21 29.91 -11.42
N TRP A 95 38.21 29.02 -11.40
CA TRP A 95 38.22 27.76 -12.15
C TRP A 95 37.61 27.94 -13.55
N ALA A 96 38.38 27.65 -14.59
CA ALA A 96 37.91 27.70 -15.98
C ALA A 96 37.81 26.28 -16.58
N CYS A 97 36.66 25.95 -17.16
CA CYS A 97 36.44 24.68 -17.86
C CYS A 97 36.44 24.91 -19.38
N SER A 98 37.58 24.70 -20.04
CA SER A 98 37.70 24.80 -21.50
C SER A 98 37.14 23.54 -22.18
N LYS A 99 36.04 23.71 -22.93
CA LYS A 99 35.39 22.61 -23.66
C LYS A 99 36.20 22.24 -24.92
N GLY A 100 37.25 21.45 -24.75
CA GLY A 100 38.08 20.91 -25.83
C GLY A 100 39.54 20.78 -25.45
N SER A 101 39.95 19.60 -25.01
CA SER A 101 41.35 19.16 -24.91
C SER A 101 41.35 17.63 -24.93
N LEU A 102 42.03 17.05 -25.91
CA LEU A 102 41.94 15.62 -26.21
C LEU A 102 42.84 14.78 -25.29
N LEU A 103 42.31 13.65 -24.82
CA LEU A 103 43.10 12.48 -24.45
C LEU A 103 43.16 11.58 -25.69
N GLU A 104 44.33 11.49 -26.31
CA GLU A 104 44.58 10.61 -27.46
C GLU A 104 45.71 9.63 -27.14
N ASN A 105 45.61 8.42 -27.69
CA ASN A 105 46.64 7.38 -27.70
C ASN A 105 47.09 6.88 -26.31
N ILE A 106 46.23 6.08 -25.67
CA ILE A 106 46.65 5.00 -24.76
C ILE A 106 46.34 3.68 -25.47
N THR A 107 47.31 2.78 -25.58
CA THR A 107 47.13 1.50 -26.27
C THR A 107 46.62 0.40 -25.35
N GLN A 108 45.96 -0.61 -25.92
CA GLN A 108 45.43 -1.76 -25.16
C GLN A 108 46.53 -2.55 -24.42
N GLU A 109 47.75 -2.55 -24.98
CA GLU A 109 48.97 -3.18 -24.43
C GLU A 109 49.63 -2.37 -23.30
N GLU A 110 49.22 -1.11 -23.10
CA GLU A 110 49.60 -0.28 -21.94
C GLU A 110 48.60 -0.45 -20.78
N ILE A 111 47.31 -0.59 -21.09
CA ILE A 111 46.27 -0.90 -20.10
C ILE A 111 46.52 -2.27 -19.44
N GLN A 112 46.96 -3.26 -20.21
CA GLN A 112 47.29 -4.62 -19.72
C GLN A 112 48.46 -4.68 -18.71
N LYS A 113 49.18 -3.58 -18.46
CA LYS A 113 50.28 -3.52 -17.47
C LYS A 113 49.83 -3.02 -16.10
N LEU A 114 48.55 -2.71 -15.92
CA LEU A 114 47.95 -2.31 -14.65
C LEU A 114 47.58 -3.53 -13.79
N VAL A 115 48.60 -4.16 -13.20
CA VAL A 115 48.41 -5.19 -12.16
C VAL A 115 48.55 -4.54 -10.79
N VAL A 116 47.59 -4.81 -9.90
CA VAL A 116 47.63 -4.40 -8.49
C VAL A 116 48.01 -5.63 -7.65
N THR A 117 49.01 -5.48 -6.78
CA THR A 117 49.37 -6.45 -5.74
C THR A 117 49.43 -5.73 -4.39
N GLU A 118 49.10 -6.42 -3.29
CA GLU A 118 48.61 -5.78 -2.05
C GLU A 118 49.60 -4.92 -1.25
N ARG A 119 50.87 -4.79 -1.66
CA ARG A 119 51.82 -3.78 -1.18
C ARG A 119 52.83 -3.38 -2.28
N GLU A 120 53.39 -2.19 -2.11
CA GLU A 120 54.46 -1.54 -2.89
C GLU A 120 54.06 -0.88 -4.23
N CYS A 121 54.89 0.07 -4.68
CA CYS A 121 54.42 1.28 -5.37
C CYS A 121 54.12 1.15 -6.88
N LEU A 122 53.07 1.87 -7.31
CA LEU A 122 52.63 1.99 -8.71
C LEU A 122 53.55 2.89 -9.56
N PHE A 123 54.52 2.29 -10.27
CA PHE A 123 55.37 2.99 -11.25
C PHE A 123 54.64 3.29 -12.58
N ILE A 124 53.66 4.21 -12.55
CA ILE A 124 53.02 4.73 -13.77
C ILE A 124 54.02 5.62 -14.54
N ASN A 125 54.76 5.03 -15.47
CA ASN A 125 55.84 5.68 -16.21
C ASN A 125 55.35 6.40 -17.49
N GLY A 126 54.33 7.26 -17.37
CA GLY A 126 53.97 8.13 -18.50
C GLY A 126 52.62 8.80 -18.62
N VAL A 127 52.03 9.34 -17.55
CA VAL A 127 50.83 10.17 -17.72
C VAL A 127 51.22 11.44 -18.51
N MET A 128 50.54 11.70 -19.63
CA MET A 128 50.71 12.90 -20.44
C MET A 128 49.64 13.94 -20.08
N LEU A 129 50.04 15.06 -19.48
CA LEU A 129 49.13 16.17 -19.12
C LEU A 129 49.69 17.46 -19.71
N GLY A 130 48.87 18.20 -20.47
CA GLY A 130 49.29 19.45 -21.13
C GLY A 130 50.53 19.29 -22.03
N GLY A 131 50.72 18.12 -22.65
CA GLY A 131 51.89 17.81 -23.47
C GLY A 131 53.18 17.45 -22.70
N ARG A 132 53.15 17.35 -21.37
CA ARG A 132 54.31 16.94 -20.54
C ARG A 132 54.12 15.55 -19.96
N LYS A 133 55.21 14.77 -19.88
CA LYS A 133 55.23 13.40 -19.33
C LYS A 133 55.57 13.43 -17.82
N TYR A 134 54.68 12.88 -17.00
CA TYR A 134 54.82 12.80 -15.54
C TYR A 134 55.07 11.36 -15.08
N ALA A 135 55.73 11.23 -13.93
CA ALA A 135 55.81 10.01 -13.15
C ALA A 135 55.03 10.18 -11.83
N LEU A 136 54.35 9.12 -11.40
CA LEU A 136 53.79 8.99 -10.06
C LEU A 136 54.92 8.63 -9.08
N ILE A 137 55.03 9.33 -7.94
CA ILE A 137 56.17 9.16 -7.02
C ILE A 137 55.79 8.89 -5.55
N ASN A 138 54.57 9.24 -5.09
CA ASN A 138 54.09 8.76 -3.80
C ASN A 138 52.55 8.79 -3.72
N ASP A 139 52.00 7.86 -2.95
CA ASP A 139 50.59 7.73 -2.58
C ASP A 139 50.38 8.00 -1.09
N HIS A 140 49.30 8.72 -0.76
CA HIS A 140 48.82 8.88 0.61
C HIS A 140 47.30 8.73 0.61
N PHE A 141 46.85 7.56 1.06
CA PHE A 141 45.45 7.33 1.40
C PHE A 141 45.15 7.94 2.77
N CYS A 142 44.09 8.74 2.82
CA CYS A 142 43.38 9.15 4.01
C CYS A 142 41.90 8.92 3.70
N ASP A 143 41.12 8.40 4.66
CA ASP A 143 39.87 7.67 4.36
C ASP A 143 38.70 8.53 3.82
N GLU A 144 38.87 9.85 3.68
CA GLU A 144 37.84 10.77 3.18
C GLU A 144 38.08 11.30 1.75
N GLU A 145 39.33 11.58 1.32
CA GLU A 145 39.66 11.99 -0.07
C GLU A 145 41.08 11.52 -0.51
N PRO A 146 41.23 10.67 -1.55
CA PRO A 146 42.54 10.23 -2.04
C PRO A 146 43.21 11.25 -2.97
N TRP A 147 44.51 11.46 -2.77
CA TRP A 147 45.32 12.38 -3.57
C TRP A 147 46.74 11.84 -3.83
N PHE A 148 47.34 12.31 -4.92
CA PHE A 148 48.60 11.79 -5.47
C PHE A 148 49.59 12.89 -5.80
N ILE A 149 50.89 12.62 -5.67
CA ILE A 149 51.96 13.52 -6.16
C ILE A 149 52.53 13.00 -7.48
N LEU A 150 52.41 13.83 -8.51
CA LEU A 150 53.11 13.68 -9.79
C LEU A 150 54.37 14.57 -9.80
N ARG A 151 55.46 14.06 -10.37
CA ARG A 151 56.68 14.83 -10.65
C ARG A 151 57.14 14.67 -12.09
N THR A 152 57.62 15.75 -12.70
CA THR A 152 58.28 15.78 -14.00
C THR A 152 59.79 15.55 -13.88
N LYS A 153 60.45 15.15 -14.98
CA LYS A 153 61.91 14.98 -15.03
C LYS A 153 62.72 16.26 -14.73
N ASP A 154 62.11 17.43 -14.83
CA ASP A 154 62.71 18.73 -14.46
C ASP A 154 62.59 19.05 -12.95
N GLY A 155 61.99 18.16 -12.15
CA GLY A 155 61.85 18.30 -10.69
C GLY A 155 60.56 18.97 -10.23
N THR A 156 59.74 19.50 -11.13
CA THR A 156 58.48 20.17 -10.78
C THR A 156 57.46 19.18 -10.20
N ASN A 157 56.85 19.52 -9.06
CA ASN A 157 55.81 18.72 -8.41
C ASN A 157 54.41 19.30 -8.70
N ALA A 158 53.45 18.43 -8.99
CA ALA A 158 52.02 18.73 -9.02
C ALA A 158 51.25 17.72 -8.14
N SER A 159 50.11 18.14 -7.61
CA SER A 159 49.19 17.25 -6.88
C SER A 159 47.91 17.05 -7.68
N ILE A 160 47.37 15.83 -7.67
CA ILE A 160 46.04 15.51 -8.20
C ILE A 160 45.16 15.01 -7.06
N VAL A 161 43.99 15.61 -6.90
CA VAL A 161 42.87 15.04 -6.14
C VAL A 161 41.95 14.32 -7.12
N VAL A 162 41.52 13.10 -6.79
CA VAL A 162 40.65 12.27 -7.64
C VAL A 162 39.30 12.11 -6.94
N ARG A 163 38.26 12.80 -7.44
CA ARG A 163 36.91 12.73 -6.85
C ARG A 163 35.92 12.06 -7.80
N ARG A 164 35.40 10.90 -7.40
CA ARG A 164 34.34 10.16 -8.13
C ARG A 164 32.97 10.74 -7.78
N THR A 165 32.12 10.92 -8.78
CA THR A 165 30.67 11.14 -8.63
C THR A 165 29.91 9.96 -9.26
N LYS A 166 28.57 9.97 -9.21
CA LYS A 166 27.75 8.94 -9.89
C LYS A 166 27.92 8.93 -11.43
N THR A 167 28.46 10.00 -12.03
CA THR A 167 28.49 10.19 -13.49
C THR A 167 29.83 10.66 -14.07
N ALA A 168 30.83 10.93 -13.22
CA ALA A 168 32.14 11.42 -13.67
C ALA A 168 33.28 11.09 -12.67
N VAL A 169 34.52 11.16 -13.17
CA VAL A 169 35.73 11.28 -12.34
C VAL A 169 36.30 12.68 -12.57
N ILE A 170 36.44 13.45 -11.50
CA ILE A 170 36.99 14.80 -11.51
C ILE A 170 38.47 14.74 -11.10
N LEU A 171 39.34 15.31 -11.94
CA LEU A 171 40.78 15.43 -11.68
C LEU A 171 41.12 16.90 -11.47
N ALA A 172 41.44 17.27 -10.22
CA ALA A 172 41.82 18.63 -9.86
C ALA A 172 43.35 18.74 -9.69
N LEU A 173 43.99 19.59 -10.51
CA LEU A 173 45.43 19.83 -10.49
C LEU A 173 45.77 21.05 -9.61
N GLY A 174 46.53 20.83 -8.54
CA GLY A 174 46.96 21.88 -7.59
C GLY A 174 48.45 21.84 -7.27
N LYS A 175 48.98 22.93 -6.71
CA LYS A 175 50.32 22.95 -6.12
C LYS A 175 50.32 22.05 -4.86
N PRO A 176 51.41 21.34 -4.54
CA PRO A 176 51.50 20.57 -3.30
C PRO A 176 51.19 21.45 -2.08
N GLY A 177 50.24 21.02 -1.24
CA GLY A 177 49.86 21.71 0.00
C GLY A 177 48.77 22.78 -0.11
N THR A 178 48.13 23.02 -1.27
CA THR A 178 47.09 24.07 -1.40
C THR A 178 45.65 23.58 -1.21
N HIS A 179 45.42 22.31 -0.86
CA HIS A 179 44.08 21.73 -0.71
C HIS A 179 43.53 21.94 0.72
N ALA A 180 43.11 23.17 1.02
CA ALA A 180 42.33 23.47 2.22
C ALA A 180 40.84 23.20 1.96
N ALA A 181 40.15 22.57 2.92
CA ALA A 181 38.71 22.33 2.82
C ALA A 181 37.92 23.64 2.98
N VAL A 182 37.21 24.07 1.93
CA VAL A 182 36.38 25.28 1.91
C VAL A 182 34.90 24.91 1.76
N PRO A 183 34.04 25.12 2.77
CA PRO A 183 32.60 24.95 2.65
C PRO A 183 31.97 26.03 1.77
N LEU A 184 31.15 25.63 0.80
CA LEU A 184 30.46 26.57 -0.11
C LEU A 184 29.17 27.14 0.49
N THR A 185 29.30 28.17 1.33
CA THR A 185 28.17 28.97 1.82
C THR A 185 28.49 30.47 1.87
N THR A 186 28.05 31.24 0.88
CA THR A 186 27.69 32.67 1.00
C THR A 186 26.89 33.12 -0.23
N SER A 187 26.06 34.15 -0.04
CA SER A 187 25.24 34.77 -1.09
C SER A 187 25.95 35.96 -1.76
N LEU A 188 25.58 36.25 -3.01
CA LEU A 188 25.84 37.54 -3.67
C LEU A 188 24.55 38.05 -4.34
N GLY A 189 24.32 39.36 -4.26
CA GLY A 189 23.09 40.03 -4.70
C GLY A 189 23.17 40.73 -6.06
N ASP A 190 22.11 41.48 -6.39
CA ASP A 190 21.87 42.08 -7.70
C ASP A 190 22.91 43.08 -8.20
N SER A 191 23.24 42.99 -9.50
CA SER A 191 23.49 44.16 -10.35
C SER A 191 23.08 43.85 -11.81
N ARG A 192 22.86 44.90 -12.62
CA ARG A 192 21.93 44.83 -13.77
C ARG A 192 22.58 44.57 -15.14
N THR A 193 22.01 43.59 -15.85
CA THR A 193 21.75 43.56 -17.31
C THR A 193 22.84 44.02 -18.31
N VAL A 194 23.42 43.05 -19.02
CA VAL A 194 23.54 43.09 -20.49
C VAL A 194 23.03 41.73 -21.02
N GLY A 195 22.31 41.72 -22.13
CA GLY A 195 21.49 40.58 -22.54
C GLY A 195 22.27 39.32 -22.94
N GLN A 196 21.84 38.16 -22.41
CA GLN A 196 22.10 36.85 -23.00
C GLN A 196 20.77 36.24 -23.46
N THR A 197 20.76 35.58 -24.62
CA THR A 197 19.64 34.73 -25.04
C THR A 197 19.53 33.53 -24.08
N PRO A 198 18.31 33.07 -23.73
CA PRO A 198 18.16 31.96 -22.80
C PRO A 198 18.80 30.68 -23.34
N LYS A 199 19.61 30.00 -22.52
CA LYS A 199 19.80 28.56 -22.69
C LYS A 199 18.44 27.88 -22.53
N PRO A 200 18.13 26.81 -23.30
CA PRO A 200 16.89 26.07 -23.08
C PRO A 200 16.87 25.55 -21.64
N ALA A 201 15.75 25.79 -20.95
CA ALA A 201 15.54 25.21 -19.63
C ALA A 201 15.54 23.68 -19.75
N THR A 202 16.16 23.00 -18.79
CA THR A 202 15.82 21.61 -18.48
C THR A 202 14.30 21.57 -18.26
N LEU A 203 13.58 20.81 -19.10
CA LEU A 203 12.13 20.70 -19.05
C LEU A 203 11.68 20.29 -17.65
N ARG A 204 11.16 21.25 -16.88
CA ARG A 204 10.47 20.97 -15.60
C ARG A 204 9.21 20.23 -15.96
N MET A 205 9.06 19.00 -15.49
CA MET A 205 8.06 18.12 -16.06
C MET A 205 6.69 18.45 -15.49
N SER A 206 5.78 18.80 -16.39
CA SER A 206 4.42 19.23 -16.08
C SER A 206 3.47 18.04 -15.97
N ILE A 207 2.33 18.29 -15.36
CA ILE A 207 1.17 17.39 -15.43
C ILE A 207 0.78 17.21 -16.92
N THR A 208 0.42 15.99 -17.31
CA THR A 208 0.06 15.61 -18.69
C THR A 208 -1.41 15.17 -18.83
N LYS A 209 -1.97 14.60 -17.76
CA LYS A 209 -3.41 14.26 -17.62
C LYS A 209 -3.76 14.22 -16.14
N ILE A 210 -4.98 14.62 -15.79
CA ILE A 210 -5.64 14.26 -14.53
C ILE A 210 -6.97 13.61 -14.90
N HIS A 211 -7.38 12.59 -14.15
CA HIS A 211 -8.68 11.95 -14.31
C HIS A 211 -9.17 11.40 -12.96
N ALA A 212 -10.41 11.71 -12.59
CA ALA A 212 -11.05 11.15 -11.40
C ALA A 212 -12.10 10.10 -11.75
N ARG A 213 -12.33 9.18 -10.81
CA ARG A 213 -13.41 8.20 -10.84
C ARG A 213 -14.00 7.98 -9.45
N GLU A 214 -15.19 7.40 -9.41
CA GLU A 214 -15.82 6.93 -8.17
C GLU A 214 -15.28 5.53 -7.82
N ILE A 215 -14.91 5.33 -6.56
CA ILE A 215 -14.65 4.03 -5.94
C ILE A 215 -15.52 3.90 -4.66
N LEU A 216 -15.33 2.85 -3.84
CA LEU A 216 -16.04 2.69 -2.57
C LEU A 216 -15.07 2.72 -1.37
N ASP A 217 -15.49 3.34 -0.27
CA ASP A 217 -14.85 3.30 1.05
C ASP A 217 -15.08 1.96 1.76
N SER A 218 -14.36 1.68 2.85
CA SER A 218 -14.44 0.44 3.65
C SER A 218 -15.86 0.04 4.09
N ARG A 219 -16.77 1.02 4.22
CA ARG A 219 -18.16 0.86 4.65
C ARG A 219 -19.14 0.71 3.48
N GLY A 220 -18.63 0.68 2.24
CA GLY A 220 -19.40 0.54 1.01
C GLY A 220 -20.03 1.83 0.49
N ASN A 221 -19.67 3.01 1.03
CA ASN A 221 -20.10 4.29 0.51
C ASN A 221 -19.18 4.75 -0.62
N PRO A 222 -19.66 5.45 -1.66
CA PRO A 222 -18.78 6.03 -2.68
C PRO A 222 -17.73 7.00 -2.15
N THR A 223 -16.58 7.09 -2.83
CA THR A 223 -15.56 8.14 -2.61
C THR A 223 -14.74 8.39 -3.89
N VAL A 224 -13.96 9.49 -3.88
CA VAL A 224 -13.20 9.99 -5.03
C VAL A 224 -11.82 9.32 -5.11
N GLU A 225 -11.48 8.79 -6.28
CA GLU A 225 -10.13 8.35 -6.66
C GLU A 225 -9.63 9.22 -7.82
N VAL A 226 -8.39 9.69 -7.77
CA VAL A 226 -7.75 10.53 -8.79
C VAL A 226 -6.46 9.89 -9.28
N ASP A 227 -6.34 9.77 -10.61
CA ASP A 227 -5.09 9.49 -11.33
C ASP A 227 -4.51 10.78 -11.91
N LEU A 228 -3.26 11.08 -11.58
CA LEU A 228 -2.46 12.15 -12.18
C LEU A 228 -1.30 11.54 -12.98
N HIS A 229 -1.13 11.94 -14.24
CA HIS A 229 -0.05 11.48 -15.09
C HIS A 229 1.00 12.58 -15.31
N THR A 230 2.27 12.21 -15.28
CA THR A 230 3.39 12.99 -15.82
C THR A 230 4.17 12.13 -16.81
N SER A 231 5.30 12.64 -17.33
CA SER A 231 6.30 11.83 -18.03
C SER A 231 6.91 10.73 -17.15
N ARG A 232 6.88 10.89 -15.81
CA ARG A 232 7.18 9.84 -14.82
C ARG A 232 5.95 8.97 -14.52
N GLY A 233 5.08 8.68 -15.50
CA GLY A 233 3.97 7.74 -15.34
C GLY A 233 2.79 8.25 -14.49
N CYS A 234 2.07 7.33 -13.83
CA CYS A 234 0.76 7.57 -13.21
C CYS A 234 0.79 7.49 -11.67
N PHE A 235 0.14 8.44 -11.01
CA PHE A 235 0.11 8.61 -9.57
C PHE A 235 -1.34 8.68 -9.06
N ARG A 236 -1.71 7.71 -8.22
CA ARG A 236 -3.09 7.49 -7.77
C ARG A 236 -3.29 7.88 -6.31
N ALA A 237 -4.40 8.53 -5.99
CA ALA A 237 -4.86 8.73 -4.62
C ALA A 237 -6.38 8.60 -4.49
N ALA A 238 -6.84 7.97 -3.42
CA ALA A 238 -8.22 7.99 -2.96
C ALA A 238 -8.37 8.95 -1.77
N VAL A 239 -9.60 9.33 -1.44
CA VAL A 239 -9.93 10.13 -0.25
C VAL A 239 -10.77 9.31 0.74
N PRO A 240 -10.41 9.23 2.03
CA PRO A 240 -11.25 8.62 3.05
C PRO A 240 -12.42 9.53 3.45
N SER A 241 -13.43 8.96 4.12
CA SER A 241 -14.62 9.66 4.62
C SER A 241 -14.87 9.30 6.09
N GLY A 242 -15.22 10.29 6.93
CA GLY A 242 -15.48 10.11 8.36
C GLY A 242 -16.77 9.36 8.67
N ALA A 243 -16.94 8.95 9.93
CA ALA A 243 -18.12 8.25 10.47
C ALA A 243 -18.95 9.19 11.35
N SER A 244 -18.36 9.67 12.46
CA SER A 244 -18.60 11.04 12.89
C SER A 244 -17.78 12.01 12.02
N THR A 245 -18.20 13.26 11.98
CA THR A 245 -17.55 14.37 11.25
C THR A 245 -17.82 15.67 12.01
N GLY A 246 -16.79 16.31 12.54
CA GLY A 246 -16.93 17.56 13.29
C GLY A 246 -17.59 18.66 12.43
N ILE A 247 -18.44 19.50 13.03
CA ILE A 247 -19.32 20.42 12.26
C ILE A 247 -18.55 21.52 11.50
N HIS A 248 -17.24 21.64 11.76
CA HIS A 248 -16.32 22.62 11.20
C HIS A 248 -15.35 22.03 10.15
N GLU A 249 -15.46 20.73 9.82
CA GLU A 249 -14.65 20.09 8.77
C GLU A 249 -14.85 20.73 7.38
N ALA A 250 -13.86 20.59 6.49
CA ALA A 250 -14.04 20.92 5.08
C ALA A 250 -15.03 19.93 4.42
N LEU A 251 -15.96 20.44 3.61
CA LEU A 251 -17.13 19.69 3.18
C LEU A 251 -16.77 18.51 2.27
N GLU A 252 -17.14 17.28 2.67
CA GLU A 252 -17.22 16.16 1.74
C GLU A 252 -18.44 16.33 0.82
N LEU A 253 -18.21 16.57 -0.48
CA LEU A 253 -19.31 16.75 -1.43
C LEU A 253 -19.93 15.40 -1.81
N ARG A 254 -21.23 15.26 -1.51
CA ARG A 254 -22.08 14.09 -1.84
C ARG A 254 -23.16 14.45 -2.87
N ASP A 255 -23.63 13.45 -3.62
CA ASP A 255 -24.62 13.61 -4.69
C ASP A 255 -26.02 13.95 -4.17
N GLY A 256 -26.44 13.34 -3.05
CA GLY A 256 -27.76 13.56 -2.44
C GLY A 256 -28.93 12.78 -3.08
N ASP A 257 -28.70 12.09 -4.20
CA ASP A 257 -29.70 11.25 -4.86
C ASP A 257 -29.99 9.96 -4.05
N LYS A 258 -31.10 9.93 -3.33
CA LYS A 258 -31.52 8.78 -2.51
C LYS A 258 -31.72 7.48 -3.29
N THR A 259 -31.87 7.53 -4.62
CA THR A 259 -31.98 6.33 -5.47
C THR A 259 -30.62 5.70 -5.80
N ARG A 260 -29.52 6.45 -5.64
CA ARG A 260 -28.15 6.04 -5.97
C ARG A 260 -27.26 6.05 -4.73
N TYR A 261 -26.78 4.87 -4.30
CA TYR A 261 -25.98 4.71 -3.07
C TYR A 261 -26.60 5.42 -1.84
N LEU A 262 -27.93 5.39 -1.71
CA LEU A 262 -28.68 6.00 -0.60
C LEU A 262 -28.45 7.52 -0.40
N GLY A 263 -28.04 8.24 -1.47
CA GLY A 263 -27.67 9.65 -1.41
C GLY A 263 -26.17 9.93 -1.28
N LYS A 264 -25.35 8.88 -1.08
CA LYS A 264 -23.92 9.00 -0.79
C LYS A 264 -23.00 8.93 -2.02
N GLY A 265 -23.53 8.98 -3.24
CA GLY A 265 -22.70 9.11 -4.46
C GLY A 265 -21.73 10.30 -4.40
N VAL A 266 -20.67 10.27 -5.20
CA VAL A 266 -19.71 11.40 -5.32
C VAL A 266 -19.47 11.83 -6.77
N GLN A 267 -20.42 11.56 -7.67
CA GLN A 267 -20.30 11.93 -9.08
C GLN A 267 -20.05 13.43 -9.26
N LYS A 268 -20.67 14.30 -8.47
CA LYS A 268 -20.40 15.76 -8.50
C LYS A 268 -18.93 16.10 -8.24
N ALA A 269 -18.32 15.53 -7.19
CA ALA A 269 -16.91 15.76 -6.86
C ALA A 269 -15.98 15.19 -7.95
N VAL A 270 -16.30 14.00 -8.48
CA VAL A 270 -15.60 13.38 -9.61
C VAL A 270 -15.71 14.23 -10.88
N GLU A 271 -16.87 14.84 -11.14
CA GLU A 271 -17.05 15.77 -12.27
C GLU A 271 -16.23 17.04 -12.09
N HIS A 272 -16.20 17.66 -10.89
CA HIS A 272 -15.38 18.85 -10.63
C HIS A 272 -13.88 18.58 -10.85
N VAL A 273 -13.35 17.42 -10.44
CA VAL A 273 -11.95 17.07 -10.76
C VAL A 273 -11.74 16.96 -12.27
N ASN A 274 -12.63 16.27 -12.99
CA ASN A 274 -12.48 16.01 -14.44
C ASN A 274 -12.74 17.25 -15.32
N LYS A 275 -13.68 18.12 -14.95
CA LYS A 275 -14.18 19.24 -15.78
C LYS A 275 -13.61 20.60 -15.40
N ASP A 276 -13.36 20.85 -14.11
CA ASP A 276 -12.89 22.15 -13.62
C ASP A 276 -11.40 22.13 -13.24
N ILE A 277 -10.99 21.21 -12.36
CA ILE A 277 -9.64 21.19 -11.79
C ILE A 277 -8.61 20.68 -12.82
N ALA A 278 -8.90 19.57 -13.50
CA ALA A 278 -7.97 18.95 -14.44
C ALA A 278 -7.54 19.89 -15.59
N PRO A 279 -8.44 20.60 -16.31
CA PRO A 279 -8.02 21.55 -17.34
C PRO A 279 -7.17 22.70 -16.80
N ALA A 280 -7.56 23.28 -15.66
CA ALA A 280 -6.86 24.43 -15.09
C ALA A 280 -5.42 24.10 -14.64
N LEU A 281 -5.20 22.92 -14.04
CA LEU A 281 -3.85 22.47 -13.66
C LEU A 281 -2.97 22.12 -14.88
N LEU A 282 -3.58 21.60 -15.95
CA LEU A 282 -2.89 21.33 -17.23
C LEU A 282 -2.52 22.63 -17.96
N GLU A 283 -3.38 23.64 -17.94
CA GLU A 283 -3.11 24.97 -18.53
C GLU A 283 -2.00 25.71 -17.76
N ALA A 284 -2.03 25.67 -16.43
CA ALA A 284 -1.08 26.35 -15.55
C ALA A 284 0.36 25.82 -15.66
N LYS A 285 0.56 24.58 -16.15
CA LYS A 285 1.88 23.96 -16.43
C LYS A 285 2.86 23.99 -15.24
N LEU A 286 2.32 23.96 -14.02
CA LEU A 286 3.10 23.87 -12.79
C LEU A 286 3.83 22.52 -12.71
N SER A 287 5.02 22.50 -12.12
CA SER A 287 5.74 21.25 -11.88
C SER A 287 5.19 20.55 -10.63
N VAL A 288 5.08 19.23 -10.66
CA VAL A 288 4.54 18.42 -9.54
C VAL A 288 5.34 18.50 -8.24
N VAL A 289 6.57 19.02 -8.26
CA VAL A 289 7.34 19.31 -7.04
C VAL A 289 6.93 20.64 -6.37
N GLU A 290 6.11 21.46 -7.03
CA GLU A 290 5.64 22.77 -6.55
C GLU A 290 4.27 22.66 -5.86
N GLN A 291 4.11 21.67 -4.97
CA GLN A 291 2.87 21.32 -4.24
C GLN A 291 2.09 22.56 -3.76
N GLU A 292 2.75 23.50 -3.09
CA GLU A 292 2.15 24.74 -2.55
C GLU A 292 1.49 25.61 -3.61
N LYS A 293 2.02 25.65 -4.84
CA LYS A 293 1.43 26.42 -5.95
C LYS A 293 0.20 25.71 -6.53
N ILE A 294 0.26 24.38 -6.63
CA ILE A 294 -0.83 23.58 -7.16
C ILE A 294 -2.02 23.57 -6.19
N ASP A 295 -1.77 23.36 -4.90
CA ASP A 295 -2.80 23.44 -3.86
C ASP A 295 -3.41 24.86 -3.81
N LYS A 296 -2.61 25.93 -3.79
CA LYS A 296 -3.14 27.32 -3.83
C LYS A 296 -3.98 27.62 -5.08
N LEU A 297 -3.66 27.04 -6.23
CA LEU A 297 -4.46 27.17 -7.43
C LEU A 297 -5.81 26.47 -7.28
N MET A 298 -5.86 25.24 -6.75
CA MET A 298 -7.13 24.54 -6.48
C MET A 298 -8.00 25.26 -5.45
N LEU A 299 -7.40 25.77 -4.37
CA LEU A 299 -8.09 26.55 -3.33
C LEU A 299 -8.67 27.85 -3.90
N HIS A 300 -7.94 28.54 -4.77
CA HIS A 300 -8.43 29.73 -5.46
C HIS A 300 -9.54 29.43 -6.46
N LEU A 301 -9.47 28.29 -7.15
CA LEU A 301 -10.49 27.85 -8.12
C LEU A 301 -11.80 27.45 -7.43
N ASP A 302 -11.76 26.87 -6.23
CA ASP A 302 -12.95 26.63 -5.40
C ASP A 302 -13.51 27.97 -4.87
N GLY A 303 -12.68 28.72 -4.15
CA GLY A 303 -13.00 30.06 -3.65
C GLY A 303 -13.85 30.12 -2.38
N THR A 304 -14.13 28.99 -1.71
CA THR A 304 -14.88 28.93 -0.45
C THR A 304 -13.98 28.56 0.73
N GLU A 305 -14.37 28.96 1.95
CA GLU A 305 -13.57 28.71 3.16
C GLU A 305 -13.53 27.22 3.55
N ASN A 306 -14.65 26.51 3.42
CA ASN A 306 -14.80 25.09 3.76
C ASN A 306 -14.80 24.15 2.54
N LYS A 307 -14.24 24.59 1.40
CA LYS A 307 -14.11 23.78 0.15
C LYS A 307 -15.45 23.24 -0.37
N SER A 308 -16.54 23.97 -0.15
CA SER A 308 -17.91 23.52 -0.40
C SER A 308 -18.39 23.63 -1.85
N ARG A 309 -17.60 24.23 -2.76
CA ARG A 309 -17.95 24.29 -4.18
C ARG A 309 -17.54 23.03 -4.93
N PHE A 310 -16.29 22.58 -4.77
CA PHE A 310 -15.81 21.33 -5.40
C PHE A 310 -15.90 20.12 -4.47
N GLY A 311 -15.93 20.34 -3.16
CA GLY A 311 -15.74 19.32 -2.14
C GLY A 311 -14.27 19.15 -1.77
N ALA A 312 -13.99 19.02 -0.46
CA ALA A 312 -12.67 18.66 0.05
C ALA A 312 -12.16 17.33 -0.55
N ASN A 313 -13.09 16.41 -0.85
CA ASN A 313 -12.82 15.14 -1.52
C ASN A 313 -12.40 15.27 -3.00
N ALA A 314 -12.80 16.32 -3.71
CA ALA A 314 -12.25 16.62 -5.04
C ALA A 314 -10.81 17.17 -4.95
N ILE A 315 -10.59 18.16 -4.09
CA ILE A 315 -9.30 18.87 -3.95
C ILE A 315 -8.21 17.94 -3.38
N LEU A 316 -8.52 17.18 -2.34
CA LEU A 316 -7.54 16.32 -1.66
C LEU A 316 -7.05 15.18 -2.55
N GLY A 317 -7.94 14.56 -3.33
CA GLY A 317 -7.56 13.47 -4.25
C GLY A 317 -6.50 13.93 -5.26
N VAL A 318 -6.68 15.14 -5.81
CA VAL A 318 -5.67 15.76 -6.69
C VAL A 318 -4.41 16.13 -5.90
N SER A 319 -4.55 16.76 -4.73
CA SER A 319 -3.43 17.19 -3.88
C SER A 319 -2.49 16.03 -3.49
N LEU A 320 -3.06 14.88 -3.12
CA LEU A 320 -2.33 13.65 -2.79
C LEU A 320 -1.68 13.00 -4.04
N ALA A 321 -2.35 13.03 -5.19
CA ALA A 321 -1.79 12.52 -6.44
C ALA A 321 -0.59 13.38 -6.91
N VAL A 322 -0.67 14.70 -6.77
CA VAL A 322 0.45 15.64 -7.00
C VAL A 322 1.62 15.31 -6.08
N CYS A 323 1.38 15.10 -4.78
CA CYS A 323 2.46 14.82 -3.83
C CYS A 323 3.21 13.52 -4.14
N LYS A 324 2.48 12.47 -4.57
CA LYS A 324 3.06 11.21 -5.05
C LYS A 324 3.89 11.41 -6.33
N ALA A 325 3.41 12.23 -7.26
CA ALA A 325 4.16 12.58 -8.47
C ALA A 325 5.43 13.41 -8.18
N GLY A 326 5.35 14.36 -7.25
CA GLY A 326 6.48 15.17 -6.78
C GLY A 326 7.56 14.33 -6.09
N ALA A 327 7.19 13.24 -5.40
CA ALA A 327 8.15 12.31 -4.81
C ALA A 327 8.97 11.59 -5.87
N ALA A 328 8.31 11.00 -6.87
CA ALA A 328 8.95 10.34 -7.99
C ALA A 328 9.77 11.30 -8.87
N GLU A 329 9.28 12.51 -9.14
CA GLU A 329 10.03 13.52 -9.92
C GLU A 329 11.34 13.96 -9.24
N LYS A 330 11.42 13.92 -7.90
CA LYS A 330 12.66 14.10 -7.13
C LYS A 330 13.52 12.83 -7.04
N GLY A 331 13.02 11.66 -7.40
CA GLY A 331 13.68 10.36 -7.18
C GLY A 331 13.80 9.98 -5.70
N VAL A 332 12.85 10.37 -4.84
CA VAL A 332 12.85 10.07 -3.40
C VAL A 332 11.55 9.41 -2.93
N PRO A 333 11.58 8.58 -1.86
CA PRO A 333 10.35 8.04 -1.28
C PRO A 333 9.36 9.11 -0.79
N LEU A 334 8.08 8.78 -0.74
CA LEU A 334 7.01 9.72 -0.38
C LEU A 334 7.22 10.42 0.98
N TYR A 335 7.61 9.68 2.03
CA TYR A 335 7.89 10.28 3.34
C TYR A 335 9.05 11.29 3.30
N ARG A 336 10.06 11.05 2.45
CA ARG A 336 11.21 11.95 2.25
C ARG A 336 10.77 13.20 1.51
N HIS A 337 9.93 13.07 0.47
CA HIS A 337 9.34 14.21 -0.21
C HIS A 337 8.47 15.06 0.72
N ILE A 338 7.62 14.44 1.54
CA ILE A 338 6.78 15.12 2.55
C ILE A 338 7.67 15.79 3.61
N ALA A 339 8.73 15.13 4.06
CA ALA A 339 9.71 15.72 4.98
C ALA A 339 10.43 16.94 4.38
N ASP A 340 10.75 16.93 3.07
CA ASP A 340 11.29 18.11 2.39
C ASP A 340 10.29 19.27 2.37
N LEU A 341 9.02 19.01 2.00
CA LEU A 341 7.95 20.02 2.01
C LEU A 341 7.69 20.56 3.43
N ALA A 342 7.82 19.70 4.44
CA ALA A 342 7.75 20.06 5.85
C ALA A 342 9.01 20.77 6.37
N GLY A 343 10.15 20.70 5.66
CA GLY A 343 11.43 21.29 6.07
C GLY A 343 12.21 20.46 7.09
N HIS A 344 11.82 19.21 7.36
CA HIS A 344 12.52 18.32 8.29
C HIS A 344 13.72 17.66 7.61
N LYS A 345 14.89 17.70 8.26
CA LYS A 345 16.07 16.95 7.80
C LYS A 345 15.95 15.46 8.14
N GLU A 346 15.58 15.17 9.39
CA GLU A 346 15.48 13.81 9.92
C GLU A 346 14.05 13.26 9.83
N VAL A 347 13.90 11.95 10.05
CA VAL A 347 12.63 11.20 10.02
C VAL A 347 12.65 10.21 11.18
N ILE A 348 11.54 10.12 11.92
CA ILE A 348 11.46 9.44 13.23
C ILE A 348 10.35 8.39 13.19
N LEU A 349 10.56 7.24 13.86
CA LEU A 349 9.53 6.21 14.05
C LEU A 349 8.74 6.48 15.35
N PRO A 350 7.43 6.20 15.40
CA PRO A 350 6.55 6.59 16.48
C PRO A 350 6.48 5.49 17.54
N VAL A 351 5.70 5.78 18.57
CA VAL A 351 4.92 4.76 19.25
C VAL A 351 3.59 4.61 18.50
N PRO A 352 3.25 3.42 17.96
CA PRO A 352 1.92 3.17 17.44
C PRO A 352 0.89 3.16 18.59
N ALA A 353 -0.25 3.81 18.38
CA ALA A 353 -1.44 3.62 19.20
C ALA A 353 -2.33 2.57 18.50
N PHE A 354 -2.67 1.50 19.21
CA PHE A 354 -3.58 0.47 18.72
C PHE A 354 -4.89 0.59 19.47
N ASN A 355 -5.98 1.00 18.82
CA ASN A 355 -7.32 0.82 19.37
C ASN A 355 -7.60 -0.68 19.51
N VAL A 356 -7.92 -1.13 20.72
CA VAL A 356 -8.08 -2.55 21.05
C VAL A 356 -9.37 -2.88 21.80
N ILE A 357 -10.11 -1.87 22.27
CA ILE A 357 -11.52 -1.98 22.65
C ILE A 357 -12.27 -0.79 22.04
N ASN A 358 -13.26 -1.05 21.19
CA ASN A 358 -14.15 -0.03 20.64
C ASN A 358 -15.37 0.18 21.54
N GLY A 359 -15.75 1.44 21.72
CA GLY A 359 -17.03 1.90 22.22
C GLY A 359 -17.59 2.97 21.29
N GLY A 360 -18.25 4.00 21.84
CA GLY A 360 -18.74 5.17 21.10
C GLY A 360 -19.54 4.82 19.84
N SER A 361 -19.45 5.64 18.80
CA SER A 361 -20.15 5.36 17.54
C SER A 361 -19.50 4.24 16.71
N HIS A 362 -18.35 3.70 17.14
CA HIS A 362 -17.60 2.63 16.47
C HIS A 362 -17.96 1.20 16.96
N ALA A 363 -18.86 1.02 17.94
CA ALA A 363 -19.25 -0.31 18.43
C ALA A 363 -20.70 -0.43 18.91
N GLY A 364 -21.32 -1.58 18.58
CA GLY A 364 -22.67 -1.98 18.99
C GLY A 364 -22.82 -2.44 20.46
N ASN A 365 -21.93 -2.00 21.34
CA ASN A 365 -22.00 -2.19 22.80
C ASN A 365 -22.53 -0.92 23.49
N LYS A 366 -22.63 -0.93 24.83
CA LYS A 366 -23.10 0.22 25.64
C LYS A 366 -22.01 1.26 25.93
N LEU A 367 -20.74 0.86 25.91
CA LEU A 367 -19.56 1.66 26.19
C LEU A 367 -19.59 3.01 25.43
N ALA A 368 -19.51 4.13 26.15
CA ALA A 368 -19.77 5.46 25.59
C ALA A 368 -18.53 6.11 24.96
N MET A 369 -17.34 5.96 25.57
CA MET A 369 -16.09 6.46 25.02
C MET A 369 -15.66 5.59 23.81
N GLN A 370 -15.08 6.20 22.79
CA GLN A 370 -14.99 5.61 21.45
C GLN A 370 -13.84 4.61 21.26
N GLU A 371 -12.66 4.92 21.77
CA GLU A 371 -11.46 4.09 21.61
C GLU A 371 -10.70 3.93 22.93
N PHE A 372 -10.25 2.70 23.21
CA PHE A 372 -9.31 2.42 24.28
C PHE A 372 -8.07 1.79 23.67
N MET A 373 -6.99 2.57 23.66
CA MET A 373 -5.77 2.29 22.90
C MET A 373 -4.64 1.80 23.80
N ILE A 374 -3.74 0.99 23.23
CA ILE A 374 -2.45 0.64 23.83
C ILE A 374 -1.28 1.23 23.02
N LEU A 375 -0.31 1.83 23.71
CA LEU A 375 0.85 2.52 23.11
C LEU A 375 2.16 1.93 23.68
N PRO A 376 2.92 1.12 22.92
CA PRO A 376 4.18 0.51 23.38
C PRO A 376 5.39 1.47 23.44
N VAL A 377 5.35 2.44 24.36
CA VAL A 377 6.39 3.45 24.58
C VAL A 377 7.77 2.87 24.94
N GLY A 378 7.81 1.68 25.54
CA GLY A 378 9.04 1.00 25.98
C GLY A 378 9.68 0.06 24.95
N ALA A 379 9.28 0.14 23.69
CA ALA A 379 9.83 -0.68 22.60
C ALA A 379 11.09 -0.05 22.00
N SER A 380 12.15 -0.84 21.76
CA SER A 380 13.40 -0.38 21.14
C SER A 380 13.28 -0.06 19.63
N SER A 381 12.18 -0.51 19.01
CA SER A 381 11.88 -0.28 17.60
C SER A 381 10.38 -0.39 17.34
N PHE A 382 9.91 0.19 16.23
CA PHE A 382 8.51 0.01 15.80
C PHE A 382 8.17 -1.48 15.53
N HIS A 383 9.14 -2.31 15.14
CA HIS A 383 8.90 -3.75 15.00
C HIS A 383 8.60 -4.43 16.35
N GLU A 384 9.36 -4.08 17.40
CA GLU A 384 9.06 -4.52 18.77
C GLU A 384 7.70 -3.96 19.25
N ALA A 385 7.36 -2.72 18.90
CA ALA A 385 6.06 -2.13 19.22
C ALA A 385 4.88 -2.85 18.55
N MET A 386 5.00 -3.21 17.27
CA MET A 386 4.00 -4.04 16.57
C MET A 386 3.83 -5.41 17.22
N ARG A 387 4.93 -6.04 17.63
CA ARG A 387 4.90 -7.32 18.36
C ARG A 387 4.17 -7.17 19.71
N MET A 388 4.51 -6.15 20.49
CA MET A 388 3.88 -5.84 21.77
C MET A 388 2.38 -5.60 21.66
N GLY A 389 1.95 -4.79 20.68
CA GLY A 389 0.53 -4.54 20.42
C GLY A 389 -0.24 -5.84 20.11
N ALA A 390 0.29 -6.68 19.23
CA ALA A 390 -0.32 -7.96 18.87
C ALA A 390 -0.38 -8.96 20.04
N GLU A 391 0.70 -9.09 20.82
CA GLU A 391 0.74 -9.99 21.98
C GLU A 391 -0.21 -9.55 23.11
N VAL A 392 -0.40 -8.24 23.31
CA VAL A 392 -1.45 -7.73 24.21
C VAL A 392 -2.84 -7.96 23.63
N TYR A 393 -3.08 -7.70 22.35
CA TYR A 393 -4.39 -7.91 21.71
C TYR A 393 -4.86 -9.37 21.79
N HIS A 394 -3.97 -10.35 21.58
CA HIS A 394 -4.30 -11.77 21.76
C HIS A 394 -4.54 -12.15 23.23
N ASN A 395 -3.81 -11.55 24.16
CA ASN A 395 -4.08 -11.72 25.59
C ASN A 395 -5.41 -11.08 26.02
N LEU A 396 -5.76 -9.92 25.45
CA LEU A 396 -7.02 -9.23 25.66
C LEU A 396 -8.21 -10.05 25.14
N LYS A 397 -8.11 -10.63 23.93
CA LYS A 397 -9.09 -11.61 23.41
C LYS A 397 -9.33 -12.74 24.42
N SER A 398 -8.26 -13.22 25.06
CA SER A 398 -8.33 -14.28 26.07
C SER A 398 -8.96 -13.82 27.38
N VAL A 399 -8.63 -12.62 27.88
CA VAL A 399 -9.20 -12.04 29.11
C VAL A 399 -10.71 -11.77 28.92
N ILE A 400 -11.10 -11.17 27.79
CA ILE A 400 -12.51 -10.92 27.45
C ILE A 400 -13.27 -12.24 27.27
N LYS A 401 -12.72 -13.23 26.54
CA LYS A 401 -13.34 -14.57 26.40
C LYS A 401 -13.58 -15.23 27.77
N ALA A 402 -12.66 -15.08 28.71
CA ALA A 402 -12.76 -15.67 30.04
C ALA A 402 -13.78 -14.94 30.95
N LYS A 403 -13.89 -13.61 30.87
CA LYS A 403 -14.77 -12.80 31.75
C LYS A 403 -16.18 -12.62 31.20
N TYR A 404 -16.33 -12.52 29.87
CA TYR A 404 -17.59 -12.15 29.19
C TYR A 404 -18.03 -13.15 28.11
N GLY A 405 -17.30 -14.25 27.91
CA GLY A 405 -17.62 -15.28 26.92
C GLY A 405 -17.14 -14.94 25.50
N LYS A 406 -17.26 -15.91 24.58
CA LYS A 406 -16.75 -15.77 23.20
C LYS A 406 -17.41 -14.60 22.47
N ASP A 407 -18.70 -14.37 22.66
CA ASP A 407 -19.46 -13.36 21.90
C ASP A 407 -19.05 -11.91 22.21
N ALA A 408 -18.38 -11.67 23.34
CA ALA A 408 -17.77 -10.39 23.67
C ALA A 408 -16.42 -10.14 22.95
N THR A 409 -15.90 -11.13 22.21
CA THR A 409 -14.66 -11.04 21.41
C THR A 409 -14.92 -10.79 19.90
N ASN A 410 -16.16 -10.45 19.54
CA ASN A 410 -16.44 -9.75 18.28
C ASN A 410 -15.83 -8.33 18.32
N VAL A 411 -15.66 -7.70 17.16
CA VAL A 411 -14.96 -6.40 17.02
C VAL A 411 -15.90 -5.26 16.60
N GLY A 412 -15.50 -4.03 16.90
CA GLY A 412 -16.08 -2.80 16.35
C GLY A 412 -15.54 -2.47 14.95
N ASP A 413 -15.91 -1.30 14.43
CA ASP A 413 -15.60 -0.86 13.05
C ASP A 413 -14.08 -0.78 12.76
N GLU A 414 -13.24 -0.70 13.80
CA GLU A 414 -11.78 -0.53 13.70
C GLU A 414 -10.97 -1.75 14.13
N GLY A 415 -11.63 -2.86 14.48
CA GLY A 415 -10.98 -4.12 14.85
C GLY A 415 -10.62 -4.26 16.33
N GLY A 416 -10.82 -3.24 17.16
CA GLY A 416 -10.84 -3.37 18.61
C GLY A 416 -12.04 -4.21 19.08
N PHE A 417 -11.93 -4.91 20.20
CA PHE A 417 -13.04 -5.74 20.69
C PHE A 417 -14.23 -4.89 21.10
N ALA A 418 -15.44 -5.41 20.90
CA ALA A 418 -16.70 -4.78 21.31
C ALA A 418 -17.38 -5.58 22.44
N PRO A 419 -16.79 -5.66 23.65
CA PRO A 419 -17.38 -6.36 24.78
C PRO A 419 -18.67 -5.68 25.24
N ASN A 420 -19.61 -6.48 25.77
CA ASN A 420 -20.92 -6.03 26.25
C ASN A 420 -20.84 -5.34 27.63
N ILE A 421 -20.08 -4.26 27.70
CA ILE A 421 -19.89 -3.42 28.89
C ILE A 421 -20.46 -2.01 28.67
N LEU A 422 -20.71 -1.31 29.77
CA LEU A 422 -21.14 0.10 29.83
C LEU A 422 -20.05 0.96 30.45
N GLU A 423 -19.53 0.53 31.60
CA GLU A 423 -18.59 1.30 32.41
C GLU A 423 -17.21 1.46 31.73
N ASN A 424 -16.79 2.70 31.52
CA ASN A 424 -15.51 3.01 30.84
C ASN A 424 -14.28 2.56 31.66
N ASN A 425 -14.39 2.41 32.98
CA ASN A 425 -13.31 1.90 33.83
C ASN A 425 -13.07 0.38 33.68
N GLU A 426 -14.08 -0.39 33.27
CA GLU A 426 -13.96 -1.83 33.02
C GLU A 426 -13.13 -2.10 31.77
N ALA A 427 -13.27 -1.28 30.72
CA ALA A 427 -12.40 -1.33 29.56
C ALA A 427 -10.92 -1.11 29.94
N LEU A 428 -10.64 -0.15 30.82
CA LEU A 428 -9.29 0.14 31.31
C LEU A 428 -8.70 -1.01 32.16
N GLU A 429 -9.48 -1.65 33.02
CA GLU A 429 -9.02 -2.81 33.80
C GLU A 429 -8.81 -4.05 32.91
N LEU A 430 -9.60 -4.24 31.84
CA LEU A 430 -9.36 -5.27 30.81
C LEU A 430 -8.02 -5.04 30.09
N LEU A 431 -7.72 -3.80 29.68
CA LEU A 431 -6.44 -3.46 29.05
C LEU A 431 -5.26 -3.69 30.00
N LYS A 432 -5.34 -3.19 31.23
CA LYS A 432 -4.33 -3.40 32.28
C LYS A 432 -4.06 -4.89 32.50
N THR A 433 -5.11 -5.71 32.68
CA THR A 433 -5.01 -7.16 32.83
C THR A 433 -4.32 -7.82 31.62
N ALA A 434 -4.61 -7.37 30.40
CA ALA A 434 -4.00 -7.90 29.18
C ALA A 434 -2.51 -7.51 29.03
N ILE A 435 -2.14 -6.27 29.39
CA ILE A 435 -0.76 -5.77 29.38
C ILE A 435 0.10 -6.52 30.42
N GLU A 436 -0.42 -6.69 31.64
CA GLU A 436 0.22 -7.47 32.70
C GLU A 436 0.43 -8.93 32.25
N LYS A 437 -0.62 -9.56 31.70
CA LYS A 437 -0.57 -10.96 31.22
C LYS A 437 0.37 -11.16 30.02
N ALA A 438 0.55 -10.16 29.16
CA ALA A 438 1.52 -10.19 28.07
C ALA A 438 2.98 -9.94 28.54
N GLY A 439 3.18 -9.54 29.80
CA GLY A 439 4.52 -9.28 30.36
C GLY A 439 5.09 -7.90 30.04
N TYR A 440 4.24 -6.90 29.76
CA TYR A 440 4.66 -5.56 29.35
C TYR A 440 4.22 -4.37 30.25
N PRO A 441 4.04 -4.52 31.59
CA PRO A 441 3.50 -3.45 32.45
C PRO A 441 4.33 -2.15 32.42
N ASP A 442 5.66 -2.25 32.36
CA ASP A 442 6.57 -1.08 32.34
C ASP A 442 6.84 -0.56 30.91
N LYS A 443 6.23 -1.14 29.88
CA LYS A 443 6.52 -0.85 28.47
C LYS A 443 5.33 -0.33 27.65
N ILE A 444 4.10 -0.53 28.11
CA ILE A 444 2.88 -0.16 27.39
C ILE A 444 2.02 0.72 28.28
N ILE A 445 1.66 1.89 27.75
CA ILE A 445 0.71 2.82 28.37
C ILE A 445 -0.63 2.75 27.64
N ILE A 446 -1.66 3.38 28.20
CA ILE A 446 -2.99 3.48 27.61
C ILE A 446 -3.18 4.88 27.01
N GLY A 447 -3.83 4.92 25.85
CA GLY A 447 -4.45 6.11 25.25
C GLY A 447 -5.97 5.92 25.18
N MET A 448 -6.72 7.01 25.03
CA MET A 448 -8.18 6.96 24.85
C MET A 448 -8.60 7.99 23.80
N ASP A 449 -9.55 7.64 22.94
CA ASP A 449 -10.42 8.63 22.30
C ASP A 449 -11.80 8.54 22.97
N VAL A 450 -12.29 9.69 23.37
CA VAL A 450 -13.58 9.83 24.04
C VAL A 450 -14.67 10.18 23.02
N ALA A 451 -14.35 10.98 22.00
CA ALA A 451 -15.29 11.58 21.05
C ALA A 451 -16.51 12.25 21.73
N ALA A 452 -16.27 13.07 22.76
CA ALA A 452 -17.32 13.54 23.67
C ALA A 452 -18.46 14.34 22.99
N SER A 453 -18.20 14.94 21.82
CA SER A 453 -19.19 15.57 20.94
C SER A 453 -20.39 14.64 20.64
N GLU A 454 -20.14 13.34 20.41
CA GLU A 454 -21.17 12.34 20.07
C GLU A 454 -22.24 12.20 21.17
N PHE A 455 -21.85 12.41 22.44
CA PHE A 455 -22.70 12.28 23.61
C PHE A 455 -22.92 13.58 24.40
N PHE A 456 -22.58 14.73 23.81
CA PHE A 456 -22.92 16.05 24.35
C PHE A 456 -24.43 16.35 24.16
N ARG A 457 -25.12 16.70 25.25
CA ARG A 457 -26.57 16.96 25.31
C ARG A 457 -26.84 18.13 26.24
N ASP A 458 -27.51 19.18 25.74
CA ASP A 458 -27.98 20.34 26.53
C ASP A 458 -26.93 20.99 27.47
N GLY A 459 -25.67 21.08 27.06
CA GLY A 459 -24.58 21.64 27.87
C GLY A 459 -23.95 20.66 28.88
N LYS A 460 -24.17 19.36 28.69
CA LYS A 460 -23.73 18.25 29.54
C LYS A 460 -23.38 17.01 28.70
N TYR A 461 -22.96 15.93 29.35
CA TYR A 461 -22.49 14.70 28.72
C TYR A 461 -23.25 13.46 29.20
N ASP A 462 -23.54 12.54 28.29
CA ASP A 462 -24.32 11.32 28.52
C ASP A 462 -23.51 10.03 28.31
N LEU A 463 -23.06 9.41 29.40
CA LEU A 463 -22.28 8.16 29.37
C LEU A 463 -23.11 6.87 29.12
N ASP A 464 -24.40 6.97 28.79
CA ASP A 464 -25.22 5.87 28.26
C ASP A 464 -26.09 6.31 27.06
N PHE A 465 -25.59 7.25 26.24
CA PHE A 465 -26.32 7.89 25.12
C PHE A 465 -26.93 6.93 24.07
N LYS A 466 -26.47 5.68 24.05
CA LYS A 466 -26.95 4.60 23.19
C LYS A 466 -28.26 3.98 23.70
N SER A 467 -28.59 4.20 24.96
CA SER A 467 -29.86 3.86 25.60
C SER A 467 -30.83 5.06 25.54
N PRO A 468 -32.16 4.84 25.66
CA PRO A 468 -33.15 5.91 25.58
C PRO A 468 -32.80 7.13 26.44
N ASP A 469 -33.04 8.31 25.87
CA ASP A 469 -32.66 9.63 26.39
C ASP A 469 -33.20 9.87 27.81
N ASP A 470 -32.32 10.28 28.72
CA ASP A 470 -32.66 10.57 30.12
C ASP A 470 -31.78 11.73 30.66
N PRO A 471 -32.29 12.96 30.72
CA PRO A 471 -31.54 14.10 31.25
C PRO A 471 -31.12 13.99 32.73
N SER A 472 -31.58 12.99 33.48
CA SER A 472 -31.19 12.79 34.88
C SER A 472 -29.82 12.09 35.05
N ARG A 473 -29.33 11.38 34.02
CA ARG A 473 -27.97 10.79 34.01
C ARG A 473 -26.88 11.75 33.48
N TYR A 474 -27.25 12.94 33.01
CA TYR A 474 -26.31 13.88 32.38
C TYR A 474 -25.34 14.53 33.39
N ILE A 475 -24.04 14.36 33.18
CA ILE A 475 -22.96 14.96 33.98
C ILE A 475 -22.39 16.23 33.33
N SER A 476 -21.92 17.17 34.13
CA SER A 476 -21.24 18.39 33.62
C SER A 476 -19.83 18.08 33.10
N GLY A 477 -19.29 18.97 32.26
CA GLY A 477 -17.90 18.88 31.79
C GLY A 477 -16.89 18.80 32.94
N LYS A 478 -17.15 19.50 34.06
CA LYS A 478 -16.34 19.38 35.28
C LYS A 478 -16.36 17.98 35.88
N GLU A 479 -17.54 17.37 36.02
CA GLU A 479 -17.68 16.00 36.56
C GLU A 479 -17.02 14.97 35.63
N LEU A 480 -17.11 15.16 34.32
CA LEU A 480 -16.42 14.36 33.31
C LEU A 480 -14.89 14.54 33.37
N GLY A 481 -14.41 15.77 33.56
CA GLY A 481 -12.98 16.07 33.77
C GLY A 481 -12.43 15.45 35.06
N ASP A 482 -13.21 15.42 36.13
CA ASP A 482 -12.84 14.74 37.38
C ASP A 482 -12.90 13.19 37.25
N LEU A 483 -13.76 12.65 36.39
CA LEU A 483 -13.75 11.24 36.00
C LEU A 483 -12.44 10.87 35.27
N TYR A 484 -11.97 11.67 34.30
CA TYR A 484 -10.68 11.42 33.62
C TYR A 484 -9.50 11.48 34.59
N LYS A 485 -9.48 12.44 35.54
CA LYS A 485 -8.46 12.49 36.60
C LYS A 485 -8.44 11.21 37.43
N SER A 486 -9.60 10.57 37.63
CA SER A 486 -9.66 9.26 38.29
C SER A 486 -9.04 8.14 37.43
N PHE A 487 -9.18 8.19 36.10
CA PHE A 487 -8.57 7.20 35.20
C PHE A 487 -7.05 7.34 35.16
N ILE A 488 -6.54 8.57 34.98
CA ILE A 488 -5.09 8.89 34.99
C ILE A 488 -4.43 8.51 36.33
N LYS A 489 -5.18 8.56 37.43
CA LYS A 489 -4.69 8.16 38.76
C LYS A 489 -4.61 6.64 38.95
N ASN A 490 -5.51 5.87 38.34
CA ASN A 490 -5.72 4.45 38.64
C ASN A 490 -5.15 3.51 37.55
N TYR A 491 -4.92 4.02 36.35
CA TYR A 491 -4.46 3.29 35.16
C TYR A 491 -3.32 4.03 34.48
N PRO A 492 -2.47 3.38 33.65
CA PRO A 492 -1.36 4.03 32.96
C PRO A 492 -1.83 4.86 31.74
N VAL A 493 -2.87 5.67 31.89
CA VAL A 493 -3.40 6.57 30.85
C VAL A 493 -2.53 7.81 30.75
N LEU A 494 -1.84 7.99 29.61
CA LEU A 494 -1.00 9.17 29.34
C LEU A 494 -1.39 9.91 28.06
N SER A 495 -2.44 9.50 27.35
CA SER A 495 -3.07 10.28 26.27
C SER A 495 -4.59 10.19 26.34
N ILE A 496 -5.28 11.33 26.16
CA ILE A 496 -6.74 11.41 25.97
C ILE A 496 -7.03 12.34 24.80
N GLU A 497 -7.83 11.86 23.85
CA GLU A 497 -8.35 12.56 22.67
C GLU A 497 -9.83 12.91 22.88
N ASP A 498 -10.21 14.10 22.42
CA ASP A 498 -11.54 14.71 22.51
C ASP A 498 -12.34 14.49 23.81
N PRO A 499 -11.75 14.81 24.99
CA PRO A 499 -12.40 14.69 26.30
C PRO A 499 -13.68 15.51 26.50
N PHE A 500 -13.92 16.54 25.68
CA PHE A 500 -15.11 17.41 25.75
C PHE A 500 -15.58 17.76 24.34
N ASP A 501 -16.82 18.25 24.22
CA ASP A 501 -17.40 18.74 22.96
C ASP A 501 -16.45 19.74 22.29
N GLN A 502 -16.41 19.71 20.95
CA GLN A 502 -15.59 20.60 20.12
C GLN A 502 -15.64 22.08 20.50
N ASP A 503 -16.74 22.61 21.02
CA ASP A 503 -16.87 24.03 21.41
C ASP A 503 -16.97 24.28 22.94
N ASP A 504 -16.76 23.26 23.77
CA ASP A 504 -16.63 23.37 25.24
C ASP A 504 -15.23 23.86 25.68
N TRP A 505 -14.80 24.98 25.07
CA TRP A 505 -13.46 25.56 25.21
C TRP A 505 -13.04 25.89 26.65
N GLU A 506 -13.99 25.97 27.59
CA GLU A 506 -13.76 26.22 29.01
C GLU A 506 -13.20 24.96 29.68
N HIS A 507 -13.93 23.84 29.64
CA HIS A 507 -13.49 22.58 30.24
C HIS A 507 -12.24 22.00 29.56
N TRP A 508 -12.10 22.16 28.23
CA TRP A 508 -10.85 21.82 27.52
C TRP A 508 -9.63 22.52 28.12
N SER A 509 -9.73 23.82 28.40
CA SER A 509 -8.63 24.62 28.95
C SER A 509 -8.37 24.31 30.42
N GLU A 510 -9.42 24.22 31.24
CA GLU A 510 -9.31 23.83 32.66
C GLU A 510 -8.68 22.44 32.82
N PHE A 511 -9.11 21.47 32.02
CA PHE A 511 -8.61 20.11 32.11
C PHE A 511 -7.14 20.03 31.69
N THR A 512 -6.77 20.62 30.56
CA THR A 512 -5.39 20.63 30.04
C THR A 512 -4.41 21.34 30.98
N GLU A 513 -4.83 22.40 31.69
CA GLU A 513 -3.98 23.02 32.73
C GLU A 513 -3.90 22.17 34.02
N SER A 514 -4.88 21.28 34.27
CA SER A 514 -4.95 20.44 35.47
C SER A 514 -4.22 19.09 35.39
N VAL A 515 -3.75 18.66 34.21
CA VAL A 515 -3.12 17.33 34.00
C VAL A 515 -1.77 17.40 33.29
N GLY A 516 -0.87 16.47 33.63
CA GLY A 516 0.46 16.35 33.02
C GLY A 516 0.56 15.33 31.88
N ILE A 517 -0.56 15.02 31.22
CA ILE A 517 -0.64 13.99 30.16
C ILE A 517 -0.77 14.63 28.76
N GLN A 518 -0.69 13.80 27.71
CA GLN A 518 -1.05 14.23 26.36
C GLN A 518 -2.56 14.45 26.27
N ILE A 519 -2.97 15.62 25.79
CA ILE A 519 -4.36 15.97 25.47
C ILE A 519 -4.42 16.30 23.98
N VAL A 520 -5.03 15.40 23.21
CA VAL A 520 -5.18 15.52 21.75
C VAL A 520 -6.50 16.21 21.43
N GLY A 521 -6.47 17.20 20.53
CA GLY A 521 -7.67 17.79 19.96
C GLY A 521 -7.82 17.40 18.49
N ASP A 522 -8.77 16.52 18.17
CA ASP A 522 -9.21 16.29 16.79
C ASP A 522 -10.45 17.13 16.51
N ASP A 523 -11.64 16.78 16.99
CA ASP A 523 -12.89 17.55 16.84
C ASP A 523 -12.73 19.01 17.29
N LEU A 524 -11.96 19.25 18.37
CA LEU A 524 -11.61 20.60 18.84
C LEU A 524 -10.97 21.44 17.73
N THR A 525 -10.12 20.83 16.90
CA THR A 525 -9.33 21.53 15.89
C THR A 525 -9.84 21.34 14.47
N VAL A 526 -10.49 20.21 14.15
CA VAL A 526 -10.76 19.64 12.82
C VAL A 526 -9.60 19.82 11.84
N THR A 527 -8.36 19.69 12.35
CA THR A 527 -7.11 20.03 11.65
C THR A 527 -7.01 21.49 11.14
N ASN A 528 -8.01 22.35 11.39
CA ASN A 528 -8.16 23.69 10.82
C ASN A 528 -7.20 24.72 11.45
N PRO A 529 -6.35 25.43 10.68
CA PRO A 529 -5.35 26.36 11.21
C PRO A 529 -5.90 27.46 12.13
N LYS A 530 -7.15 27.92 11.92
CA LYS A 530 -7.78 28.91 12.81
C LYS A 530 -8.12 28.29 14.17
N ARG A 531 -8.74 27.11 14.18
CA ARG A 531 -9.09 26.41 15.44
C ARG A 531 -7.85 25.89 16.17
N ILE A 532 -6.81 25.46 15.45
CA ILE A 532 -5.48 25.17 16.03
C ILE A 532 -4.90 26.43 16.69
N GLN A 533 -4.92 27.59 16.03
CA GLN A 533 -4.45 28.85 16.64
C GLN A 533 -5.25 29.18 17.92
N THR A 534 -6.59 29.12 17.86
CA THR A 534 -7.46 29.33 19.02
C THR A 534 -7.18 28.33 20.16
N ALA A 535 -6.89 27.07 19.85
CA ALA A 535 -6.52 26.05 20.84
C ALA A 535 -5.16 26.35 21.49
N VAL A 536 -4.16 26.80 20.73
CA VAL A 536 -2.86 27.24 21.25
C VAL A 536 -3.01 28.50 22.13
N GLU A 537 -3.79 29.49 21.68
CA GLU A 537 -4.05 30.74 22.42
C GLU A 537 -4.79 30.49 23.76
N LYS A 538 -5.71 29.51 23.79
CA LYS A 538 -6.43 29.09 25.00
C LYS A 538 -5.68 28.08 25.86
N LYS A 539 -4.61 27.45 25.35
CA LYS A 539 -4.02 26.19 25.88
C LYS A 539 -5.03 25.04 25.99
N ALA A 540 -5.99 24.98 25.07
CA ALA A 540 -7.13 24.05 25.14
C ALA A 540 -6.71 22.57 24.95
N CYS A 541 -5.64 22.30 24.22
CA CYS A 541 -5.03 20.97 24.08
C CYS A 541 -3.49 21.08 24.00
N ASN A 542 -2.78 19.96 24.07
CA ASN A 542 -1.31 19.90 23.96
C ASN A 542 -0.80 18.90 22.89
N CYS A 543 -1.69 18.41 22.03
CA CYS A 543 -1.38 17.61 20.85
C CYS A 543 -2.44 17.82 19.75
N LEU A 544 -2.04 17.57 18.49
CA LEU A 544 -2.88 17.66 17.29
C LEU A 544 -3.01 16.28 16.67
N LEU A 545 -4.24 15.80 16.47
CA LEU A 545 -4.47 14.78 15.45
C LEU A 545 -4.54 15.47 14.08
N LEU A 546 -3.96 14.85 13.03
CA LEU A 546 -3.85 15.45 11.70
C LEU A 546 -4.58 14.62 10.64
N LYS A 547 -5.92 14.68 10.62
CA LYS A 547 -6.76 14.06 9.59
C LYS A 547 -6.74 14.90 8.30
N VAL A 548 -5.97 14.45 7.30
CA VAL A 548 -5.78 15.16 6.02
C VAL A 548 -7.07 15.41 5.23
N ASN A 549 -8.12 14.61 5.47
CA ASN A 549 -9.47 14.77 4.92
C ASN A 549 -10.20 16.01 5.47
N GLN A 550 -10.08 16.31 6.77
CA GLN A 550 -10.77 17.44 7.41
C GLN A 550 -10.30 18.79 6.85
N ILE A 551 -9.04 18.88 6.43
CA ILE A 551 -8.43 20.10 5.91
C ILE A 551 -8.38 20.16 4.38
N GLY A 552 -8.26 19.03 3.67
CA GLY A 552 -8.49 18.95 2.22
C GLY A 552 -7.30 19.24 1.29
N SER A 553 -6.09 19.52 1.78
CA SER A 553 -4.86 19.51 0.95
C SER A 553 -3.58 19.19 1.72
N VAL A 554 -2.56 18.73 1.01
CA VAL A 554 -1.23 18.41 1.57
C VAL A 554 -0.52 19.66 2.07
N THR A 555 -0.60 20.78 1.35
CA THR A 555 0.02 22.04 1.76
C THR A 555 -0.58 22.57 3.06
N GLU A 556 -1.91 22.59 3.18
CA GLU A 556 -2.57 23.02 4.41
C GLU A 556 -2.27 22.05 5.57
N SER A 557 -2.26 20.73 5.30
CA SER A 557 -1.87 19.71 6.29
C SER A 557 -0.44 19.92 6.83
N ILE A 558 0.49 20.35 5.97
CA ILE A 558 1.86 20.69 6.36
C ILE A 558 1.93 22.01 7.13
N GLN A 559 1.04 22.97 6.85
CA GLN A 559 0.95 24.23 7.60
C GLN A 559 0.38 23.99 9.02
N ALA A 560 -0.69 23.21 9.15
CA ALA A 560 -1.22 22.75 10.44
C ALA A 560 -0.16 21.98 11.24
N CYS A 561 0.54 21.03 10.61
CA CYS A 561 1.64 20.30 11.23
C CYS A 561 2.79 21.22 11.68
N LYS A 562 3.17 22.22 10.86
CA LYS A 562 4.20 23.20 11.23
C LYS A 562 3.78 24.09 12.40
N LEU A 563 2.51 24.52 12.44
CA LEU A 563 1.94 25.30 13.53
C LEU A 563 1.94 24.50 14.85
N ALA A 564 1.54 23.23 14.79
CA ALA A 564 1.70 22.29 15.91
C ALA A 564 3.16 22.07 16.31
N GLN A 565 4.08 21.94 15.35
CA GLN A 565 5.50 21.67 15.62
C GLN A 565 6.28 22.86 16.15
N SER A 566 5.91 24.10 15.80
CA SER A 566 6.38 25.29 16.52
C SER A 566 5.91 25.33 17.99
N ASN A 567 4.99 24.45 18.37
CA ASN A 567 4.51 24.22 19.73
C ASN A 567 4.84 22.78 20.28
N GLY A 568 5.52 21.91 19.52
CA GLY A 568 6.28 20.76 20.04
C GLY A 568 5.94 19.29 19.66
N TRP A 569 5.13 18.97 18.64
CA TRP A 569 4.48 17.63 18.50
C TRP A 569 5.08 16.68 17.38
N ALA A 570 5.03 15.32 17.49
CA ALA A 570 5.94 14.34 16.76
C ALA A 570 5.31 13.08 16.03
N ARG A 571 6.11 12.24 15.32
CA ARG A 571 5.72 11.27 14.22
C ARG A 571 6.61 9.97 14.12
N PHE A 572 6.47 8.90 13.28
CA PHE A 572 5.71 8.48 12.05
C PHE A 572 6.43 7.31 11.25
N GLY A 573 6.05 6.00 11.31
CA GLY A 573 7.01 4.86 11.09
C GLY A 573 6.51 3.40 10.73
N ALA A 574 7.30 2.35 11.07
CA ALA A 574 7.75 1.23 10.19
C ALA A 574 6.78 0.24 9.48
N ASN A 575 5.45 0.32 9.63
CA ASN A 575 4.58 -0.02 8.48
C ASN A 575 4.92 0.89 7.28
N ALA A 576 5.55 2.04 7.54
CA ALA A 576 6.29 2.86 6.61
C ALA A 576 7.45 2.15 5.88
N ILE A 577 8.10 1.09 6.37
CA ILE A 577 9.14 0.39 5.57
C ILE A 577 8.48 -0.37 4.42
N LEU A 578 7.41 -1.13 4.70
CA LEU A 578 6.60 -1.73 3.66
C LEU A 578 5.98 -0.66 2.77
N GLY A 579 5.32 0.35 3.35
CA GLY A 579 4.74 1.49 2.62
C GLY A 579 5.75 2.22 1.72
N VAL A 580 7.02 2.28 2.12
CA VAL A 580 8.14 2.78 1.31
C VAL A 580 8.52 1.81 0.21
N SER A 581 8.61 0.51 0.48
CA SER A 581 8.89 -0.50 -0.54
C SER A 581 7.79 -0.51 -1.62
N LEU A 582 6.51 -0.43 -1.21
CA LEU A 582 5.35 -0.28 -2.09
C LEU A 582 5.42 1.06 -2.86
N ALA A 583 5.73 2.18 -2.20
CA ALA A 583 5.83 3.49 -2.85
C ALA A 583 7.02 3.60 -3.82
N VAL A 584 8.15 2.96 -3.52
CA VAL A 584 9.33 2.89 -4.40
C VAL A 584 9.06 1.99 -5.59
N CYS A 585 8.36 0.86 -5.42
CA CYS A 585 7.92 0.02 -6.53
C CYS A 585 6.91 0.76 -7.44
N LYS A 586 5.96 1.50 -6.84
CA LYS A 586 5.03 2.39 -7.56
C LYS A 586 5.77 3.51 -8.31
N ALA A 587 6.72 4.17 -7.67
CA ALA A 587 7.55 5.20 -8.30
C ALA A 587 8.45 4.64 -9.41
N GLY A 588 9.00 3.44 -9.25
CA GLY A 588 9.82 2.76 -10.27
C GLY A 588 9.03 2.32 -11.51
N ALA A 589 7.77 1.92 -11.33
CA ALA A 589 6.85 1.68 -12.44
C ALA A 589 6.59 2.97 -13.21
N ALA A 590 6.25 4.01 -12.46
CA ALA A 590 5.92 5.32 -12.97
C ALA A 590 7.13 5.94 -13.73
N GLU A 591 8.34 5.90 -13.15
CA GLU A 591 9.61 6.32 -13.77
C GLU A 591 9.86 5.66 -15.13
N LYS A 592 9.64 4.34 -15.23
CA LYS A 592 9.77 3.61 -16.51
C LYS A 592 8.66 3.92 -17.52
N GLY A 593 7.62 4.66 -17.12
CA GLY A 593 6.45 4.93 -17.96
C GLY A 593 5.55 3.70 -18.19
N VAL A 594 5.58 2.72 -17.29
CA VAL A 594 4.82 1.45 -17.42
C VAL A 594 3.82 1.23 -16.28
N PRO A 595 2.76 0.42 -16.47
CA PRO A 595 1.87 0.01 -15.39
C PRO A 595 2.60 -0.74 -14.25
N LEU A 596 2.04 -0.73 -13.05
CA LEU A 596 2.68 -1.33 -11.87
C LEU A 596 2.87 -2.85 -12.03
N TYR A 597 1.85 -3.59 -12.48
CA TYR A 597 2.00 -5.02 -12.80
C TYR A 597 3.13 -5.28 -13.80
N ARG A 598 3.33 -4.41 -14.80
CA ARG A 598 4.39 -4.54 -15.81
C ARG A 598 5.77 -4.29 -15.19
N HIS A 599 5.91 -3.31 -14.30
CA HIS A 599 7.16 -3.10 -13.57
C HIS A 599 7.48 -4.26 -12.63
N ILE A 600 6.48 -4.82 -11.94
CA ILE A 600 6.64 -6.01 -11.09
C ILE A 600 7.04 -7.21 -11.95
N ALA A 601 6.44 -7.39 -13.14
CA ALA A 601 6.85 -8.42 -14.10
C ALA A 601 8.30 -8.23 -14.58
N ASP A 602 8.78 -7.01 -14.80
CA ASP A 602 10.20 -6.77 -15.11
C ASP A 602 11.13 -7.20 -13.97
N LEU A 603 10.79 -6.85 -12.71
CA LEU A 603 11.58 -7.22 -11.52
C LEU A 603 11.54 -8.75 -11.25
N ALA A 604 10.40 -9.37 -11.58
CA ALA A 604 10.24 -10.82 -11.54
C ALA A 604 10.96 -11.51 -12.71
N GLY A 605 11.10 -10.87 -13.87
CA GLY A 605 11.72 -11.42 -15.08
C GLY A 605 10.73 -12.05 -16.07
N HIS A 606 9.42 -11.86 -15.88
CA HIS A 606 8.39 -12.36 -16.78
C HIS A 606 8.21 -11.44 -17.99
N LYS A 607 8.11 -12.01 -19.20
CA LYS A 607 7.92 -11.24 -20.44
C LYS A 607 6.45 -10.91 -20.69
N GLU A 608 5.58 -11.90 -20.58
CA GLU A 608 4.13 -11.70 -20.56
C GLU A 608 3.61 -11.50 -19.12
N VAL A 609 2.28 -11.39 -18.97
CA VAL A 609 1.57 -11.38 -17.68
C VAL A 609 0.26 -12.18 -17.79
N ILE A 610 -0.27 -12.65 -16.67
CA ILE A 610 -1.52 -13.43 -16.62
C ILE A 610 -2.42 -12.99 -15.46
N LEU A 611 -3.73 -12.96 -15.70
CA LEU A 611 -4.75 -12.68 -14.68
C LEU A 611 -5.04 -13.93 -13.85
N PRO A 612 -5.17 -13.79 -12.51
CA PRO A 612 -5.36 -14.91 -11.62
C PRO A 612 -6.81 -15.39 -11.57
N VAL A 613 -7.02 -16.64 -11.16
CA VAL A 613 -8.33 -17.05 -10.63
C VAL A 613 -8.53 -16.42 -9.24
N PRO A 614 -9.64 -15.71 -9.00
CA PRO A 614 -9.98 -15.22 -7.68
C PRO A 614 -10.50 -16.36 -6.80
N ALA A 615 -9.91 -16.52 -5.62
CA ALA A 615 -10.40 -17.36 -4.53
C ALA A 615 -11.24 -16.48 -3.58
N PHE A 616 -12.55 -16.52 -3.76
CA PHE A 616 -13.47 -15.73 -2.96
C PHE A 616 -13.79 -16.46 -1.66
N ASN A 617 -13.32 -15.95 -0.51
CA ASN A 617 -13.81 -16.37 0.80
C ASN A 617 -15.30 -15.99 0.93
N VAL A 618 -16.19 -16.97 1.10
CA VAL A 618 -17.65 -16.75 1.08
C VAL A 618 -18.40 -17.33 2.28
N ILE A 619 -17.78 -18.20 3.07
CA ILE A 619 -18.24 -18.57 4.42
C ILE A 619 -17.03 -18.53 5.37
N ASN A 620 -17.14 -17.77 6.46
CA ASN A 620 -16.14 -17.69 7.51
C ASN A 620 -16.47 -18.66 8.67
N GLY A 621 -15.44 -19.37 9.13
CA GLY A 621 -15.38 -20.11 10.40
C GLY A 621 -14.14 -19.68 11.18
N GLY A 622 -13.46 -20.62 11.86
CA GLY A 622 -12.16 -20.37 12.53
C GLY A 622 -12.12 -19.14 13.43
N SER A 623 -10.98 -18.46 13.50
CA SER A 623 -10.88 -17.21 14.27
C SER A 623 -11.58 -16.02 13.61
N HIS A 624 -11.92 -16.14 12.31
CA HIS A 624 -12.65 -15.14 11.51
C HIS A 624 -14.19 -15.13 11.74
N ALA A 625 -14.75 -15.96 12.65
CA ALA A 625 -16.19 -15.97 12.90
C ALA A 625 -16.63 -16.41 14.33
N GLY A 626 -17.69 -15.75 14.81
CA GLY A 626 -18.38 -16.04 16.07
C GLY A 626 -19.06 -17.42 16.13
N ASN A 627 -19.40 -18.02 14.99
CA ASN A 627 -19.98 -19.37 14.88
C ASN A 627 -19.08 -20.50 15.44
N LYS A 628 -19.62 -21.73 15.50
CA LYS A 628 -18.89 -22.94 15.96
C LYS A 628 -17.95 -23.56 14.91
N LEU A 629 -18.22 -23.38 13.62
CA LEU A 629 -17.48 -23.92 12.48
C LEU A 629 -15.95 -23.79 12.65
N ALA A 630 -15.24 -24.92 12.73
CA ALA A 630 -13.82 -24.91 13.11
C ALA A 630 -12.89 -24.38 12.02
N MET A 631 -13.06 -24.86 10.78
CA MET A 631 -12.21 -24.46 9.64
C MET A 631 -12.48 -23.00 9.26
N GLN A 632 -11.44 -22.25 8.91
CA GLN A 632 -11.47 -20.79 8.88
C GLN A 632 -12.21 -20.18 7.69
N GLU A 633 -12.07 -20.76 6.51
CA GLU A 633 -12.67 -20.22 5.29
C GLU A 633 -13.11 -21.31 4.33
N PHE A 634 -14.25 -21.08 3.68
CA PHE A 634 -14.72 -21.88 2.56
C PHE A 634 -14.83 -20.96 1.35
N MET A 635 -13.97 -21.21 0.36
CA MET A 635 -13.75 -20.37 -0.81
C MET A 635 -14.36 -20.96 -2.08
N ILE A 636 -14.74 -20.10 -3.02
CA ILE A 636 -15.11 -20.49 -4.39
C ILE A 636 -14.12 -19.92 -5.41
N LEU A 637 -13.67 -20.77 -6.35
CA LEU A 637 -12.70 -20.43 -7.40
C LEU A 637 -13.31 -20.70 -8.78
N PRO A 638 -13.65 -19.67 -9.59
CA PRO A 638 -14.26 -19.84 -10.92
C PRO A 638 -13.29 -20.25 -12.05
N VAL A 639 -12.61 -21.38 -11.87
CA VAL A 639 -11.62 -21.93 -12.85
C VAL A 639 -12.18 -22.22 -14.25
N GLY A 640 -13.50 -22.32 -14.41
CA GLY A 640 -14.21 -22.51 -15.68
C GLY A 640 -14.68 -21.21 -16.37
N ALA A 641 -14.29 -20.05 -15.87
CA ALA A 641 -14.45 -18.77 -16.56
C ALA A 641 -13.46 -18.64 -17.73
N SER A 642 -13.82 -17.88 -18.77
CA SER A 642 -12.95 -17.54 -19.91
C SER A 642 -12.17 -16.24 -19.72
N SER A 643 -12.55 -15.41 -18.75
CA SER A 643 -11.90 -14.14 -18.42
C SER A 643 -12.03 -13.83 -16.93
N PHE A 644 -11.24 -12.88 -16.43
CA PHE A 644 -11.33 -12.41 -15.05
C PHE A 644 -12.70 -11.76 -14.77
N HIS A 645 -13.23 -10.98 -15.71
CA HIS A 645 -14.56 -10.38 -15.61
C HIS A 645 -15.69 -11.44 -15.56
N GLU A 646 -15.59 -12.55 -16.31
CA GLU A 646 -16.55 -13.66 -16.18
C GLU A 646 -16.41 -14.35 -14.80
N ALA A 647 -15.18 -14.52 -14.28
CA ALA A 647 -14.93 -15.08 -12.95
C ALA A 647 -15.51 -14.19 -11.83
N MET A 648 -15.32 -12.86 -11.91
CA MET A 648 -15.93 -11.90 -10.99
C MET A 648 -17.45 -11.99 -10.96
N ARG A 649 -18.07 -12.06 -12.14
CA ARG A 649 -19.52 -12.22 -12.29
C ARG A 649 -20.02 -13.52 -11.66
N MET A 650 -19.35 -14.64 -11.91
CA MET A 650 -19.68 -15.94 -11.30
C MET A 650 -19.58 -15.92 -9.78
N GLY A 651 -18.49 -15.36 -9.23
CA GLY A 651 -18.29 -15.25 -7.78
C GLY A 651 -19.41 -14.43 -7.12
N ALA A 652 -19.75 -13.28 -7.69
CA ALA A 652 -20.83 -12.43 -7.19
C ALA A 652 -22.22 -13.09 -7.30
N GLU A 653 -22.51 -13.81 -8.39
CA GLU A 653 -23.78 -14.52 -8.56
C GLU A 653 -23.93 -15.71 -7.59
N VAL A 654 -22.87 -16.47 -7.34
CA VAL A 654 -22.88 -17.52 -6.31
C VAL A 654 -23.00 -16.93 -4.92
N TYR A 655 -22.28 -15.84 -4.60
CA TYR A 655 -22.34 -15.19 -3.30
C TYR A 655 -23.76 -14.66 -2.96
N HIS A 656 -24.47 -14.08 -3.93
CA HIS A 656 -25.87 -13.68 -3.74
C HIS A 656 -26.85 -14.86 -3.63
N ASN A 657 -26.60 -15.97 -4.36
CA ASN A 657 -27.35 -17.21 -4.18
C ASN A 657 -27.11 -17.82 -2.80
N LEU A 658 -25.86 -17.87 -2.34
CA LEU A 658 -25.46 -18.33 -1.02
C LEU A 658 -26.13 -17.50 0.08
N LYS A 659 -26.18 -16.17 -0.06
CA LYS A 659 -26.92 -15.29 0.85
C LYS A 659 -28.39 -15.71 0.97
N SER A 660 -29.01 -16.08 -0.15
CA SER A 660 -30.40 -16.54 -0.20
C SER A 660 -30.60 -17.94 0.39
N VAL A 661 -29.64 -18.86 0.19
CA VAL A 661 -29.64 -20.20 0.80
C VAL A 661 -29.49 -20.09 2.33
N ILE A 662 -28.51 -19.33 2.81
CA ILE A 662 -28.25 -19.10 4.23
C ILE A 662 -29.47 -18.42 4.88
N LYS A 663 -30.01 -17.36 4.28
CA LYS A 663 -31.20 -16.66 4.79
C LYS A 663 -32.41 -17.59 4.94
N ALA A 664 -32.60 -18.51 4.00
CA ALA A 664 -33.72 -19.45 4.02
C ALA A 664 -33.56 -20.56 5.08
N LYS A 665 -32.33 -20.91 5.46
CA LYS A 665 -32.04 -22.00 6.40
C LYS A 665 -31.79 -21.54 7.85
N TYR A 666 -31.14 -20.39 8.04
CA TYR A 666 -30.69 -19.90 9.35
C TYR A 666 -31.23 -18.50 9.71
N GLY A 667 -32.13 -17.93 8.90
CA GLY A 667 -32.69 -16.59 9.12
C GLY A 667 -31.82 -15.46 8.58
N LYS A 668 -32.31 -14.21 8.73
CA LYS A 668 -31.69 -13.01 8.13
C LYS A 668 -30.28 -12.75 8.69
N ASP A 669 -30.11 -12.90 9.99
CA ASP A 669 -28.94 -12.36 10.71
C ASP A 669 -27.69 -13.24 10.52
N ALA A 670 -27.90 -14.51 10.17
CA ALA A 670 -26.86 -15.40 9.64
C ALA A 670 -26.28 -14.95 8.28
N THR A 671 -26.83 -13.90 7.65
CA THR A 671 -26.27 -13.26 6.44
C THR A 671 -25.51 -11.95 6.70
N ASN A 672 -25.20 -11.69 7.97
CA ASN A 672 -24.10 -10.80 8.35
C ASN A 672 -22.76 -11.42 7.91
N VAL A 673 -21.74 -10.58 7.76
CA VAL A 673 -20.44 -10.97 7.20
C VAL A 673 -19.33 -10.86 8.22
N GLY A 674 -18.31 -11.72 8.10
CA GLY A 674 -17.07 -11.60 8.85
C GLY A 674 -16.13 -10.52 8.28
N ASP A 675 -14.91 -10.48 8.83
CA ASP A 675 -13.87 -9.49 8.49
C ASP A 675 -13.60 -9.41 6.98
N GLU A 676 -13.60 -10.57 6.32
CA GLU A 676 -13.26 -10.71 4.89
C GLU A 676 -14.46 -10.68 3.95
N GLY A 677 -15.66 -10.43 4.49
CA GLY A 677 -16.89 -10.27 3.72
C GLY A 677 -17.64 -11.58 3.39
N GLY A 678 -17.13 -12.74 3.82
CA GLY A 678 -17.88 -14.01 3.76
C GLY A 678 -18.96 -14.09 4.83
N PHE A 679 -19.95 -14.96 4.67
CA PHE A 679 -21.03 -15.09 5.66
C PHE A 679 -20.59 -15.88 6.90
N ALA A 680 -21.14 -15.54 8.07
CA ALA A 680 -20.87 -16.24 9.33
C ALA A 680 -22.12 -16.98 9.89
N PRO A 681 -22.72 -17.93 9.15
CA PRO A 681 -23.85 -18.71 9.66
C PRO A 681 -23.43 -19.58 10.86
N ASN A 682 -24.35 -19.83 11.79
CA ASN A 682 -24.08 -20.64 12.97
C ASN A 682 -24.10 -22.15 12.66
N ILE A 683 -23.05 -22.60 11.97
CA ILE A 683 -22.77 -23.99 11.62
C ILE A 683 -21.78 -24.58 12.63
N LEU A 684 -21.86 -25.89 12.87
CA LEU A 684 -20.84 -26.68 13.56
C LEU A 684 -20.08 -27.59 12.58
N GLU A 685 -20.82 -28.39 11.79
CA GLU A 685 -20.23 -29.41 10.92
C GLU A 685 -19.61 -28.83 9.65
N ASN A 686 -18.33 -29.13 9.39
CA ASN A 686 -17.59 -28.56 8.26
C ASN A 686 -18.14 -29.01 6.88
N ASN A 687 -18.82 -30.16 6.79
CA ASN A 687 -19.51 -30.59 5.56
C ASN A 687 -20.79 -29.78 5.26
N GLU A 688 -21.44 -29.20 6.28
CA GLU A 688 -22.63 -28.38 6.10
C GLU A 688 -22.32 -27.06 5.39
N ALA A 689 -21.13 -26.49 5.61
CA ALA A 689 -20.61 -25.37 4.82
C ALA A 689 -20.40 -25.77 3.34
N LEU A 690 -19.85 -26.97 3.08
CA LEU A 690 -19.61 -27.48 1.73
C LEU A 690 -20.92 -27.75 0.95
N GLU A 691 -21.96 -28.33 1.59
CA GLU A 691 -23.28 -28.48 0.97
C GLU A 691 -23.96 -27.13 0.68
N LEU A 692 -23.76 -26.10 1.51
CA LEU A 692 -24.27 -24.75 1.22
C LEU A 692 -23.60 -24.13 -0.01
N LEU A 693 -22.27 -24.26 -0.14
CA LEU A 693 -21.55 -23.79 -1.32
C LEU A 693 -22.00 -24.53 -2.58
N LYS A 694 -22.06 -25.86 -2.54
CA LYS A 694 -22.57 -26.69 -3.63
C LYS A 694 -23.99 -26.29 -4.04
N THR A 695 -24.90 -26.14 -3.08
CA THR A 695 -26.29 -25.66 -3.32
C THR A 695 -26.31 -24.26 -3.96
N ALA A 696 -25.40 -23.36 -3.58
CA ALA A 696 -25.32 -22.01 -4.13
C ALA A 696 -24.74 -22.00 -5.56
N ILE A 697 -23.72 -22.83 -5.83
CA ILE A 697 -23.09 -23.01 -7.15
C ILE A 697 -24.10 -23.63 -8.14
N GLU A 698 -24.84 -24.65 -7.71
CA GLU A 698 -25.92 -25.27 -8.48
C GLU A 698 -27.03 -24.25 -8.81
N LYS A 699 -27.48 -23.45 -7.83
CA LYS A 699 -28.51 -22.41 -8.03
C LYS A 699 -28.04 -21.25 -8.92
N ALA A 700 -26.76 -20.92 -8.92
CA ALA A 700 -26.19 -19.93 -9.83
C ALA A 700 -25.95 -20.49 -11.25
N GLY A 701 -26.04 -21.81 -11.45
CA GLY A 701 -25.86 -22.46 -12.75
C GLY A 701 -24.41 -22.77 -13.13
N TYR A 702 -23.50 -22.92 -12.15
CA TYR A 702 -22.05 -23.10 -12.40
C TYR A 702 -21.40 -24.42 -11.87
N PRO A 703 -22.11 -25.57 -11.82
CA PRO A 703 -21.56 -26.80 -11.20
C PRO A 703 -20.24 -27.27 -11.81
N ASP A 704 -20.07 -27.19 -13.13
CA ASP A 704 -18.86 -27.63 -13.84
C ASP A 704 -17.80 -26.53 -14.02
N LYS A 705 -18.05 -25.32 -13.49
CA LYS A 705 -17.21 -24.12 -13.68
C LYS A 705 -16.52 -23.61 -12.39
N ILE A 706 -16.99 -24.01 -11.21
CA ILE A 706 -16.49 -23.50 -9.93
C ILE A 706 -16.01 -24.67 -9.07
N ILE A 707 -14.81 -24.54 -8.53
CA ILE A 707 -14.22 -25.47 -7.54
C ILE A 707 -14.22 -24.81 -6.17
N ILE A 708 -14.08 -25.61 -5.12
CA ILE A 708 -13.99 -25.13 -3.74
C ILE A 708 -12.51 -25.10 -3.31
N GLY A 709 -12.14 -24.03 -2.61
CA GLY A 709 -10.93 -23.93 -1.80
C GLY A 709 -11.30 -23.88 -0.32
N MET A 710 -10.38 -24.25 0.57
CA MET A 710 -10.57 -24.15 2.02
C MET A 710 -9.32 -23.58 2.66
N ASP A 711 -9.48 -22.67 3.62
CA ASP A 711 -8.47 -22.41 4.65
C ASP A 711 -8.95 -23.05 5.95
N VAL A 712 -8.10 -23.88 6.53
CA VAL A 712 -8.37 -24.60 7.76
C VAL A 712 -7.86 -23.81 8.96
N ALA A 713 -6.69 -23.17 8.84
CA ALA A 713 -5.90 -22.57 9.94
C ALA A 713 -5.73 -23.51 11.15
N ALA A 714 -5.28 -24.75 10.93
CA ALA A 714 -5.30 -25.80 11.96
C ALA A 714 -4.49 -25.48 13.23
N SER A 715 -3.47 -24.63 13.14
CA SER A 715 -2.70 -24.11 14.29
C SER A 715 -3.60 -23.50 15.38
N GLU A 716 -4.69 -22.80 14.99
CA GLU A 716 -5.65 -22.19 15.92
C GLU A 716 -6.31 -23.22 16.85
N PHE A 717 -6.42 -24.48 16.41
CA PHE A 717 -7.06 -25.58 17.12
C PHE A 717 -6.16 -26.79 17.39
N PHE A 718 -4.84 -26.64 17.22
CA PHE A 718 -3.85 -27.64 17.62
C PHE A 718 -3.63 -27.60 19.14
N ARG A 719 -3.74 -28.75 19.80
CA ARG A 719 -3.65 -28.93 21.26
C ARG A 719 -2.97 -30.25 21.57
N ASP A 720 -1.90 -30.24 22.37
CA ASP A 720 -1.19 -31.42 22.88
C ASP A 720 -0.87 -32.52 21.83
N GLY A 721 -0.47 -32.12 20.61
CA GLY A 721 -0.15 -33.04 19.51
C GLY A 721 -1.37 -33.57 18.75
N LYS A 722 -2.54 -32.94 18.91
CA LYS A 722 -3.83 -33.29 18.30
C LYS A 722 -4.62 -32.05 17.88
N TYR A 723 -5.80 -32.25 17.31
CA TYR A 723 -6.65 -31.20 16.75
C TYR A 723 -8.06 -31.22 17.35
N ASP A 724 -8.56 -30.03 17.71
CA ASP A 724 -9.88 -29.84 18.33
C ASP A 724 -10.89 -29.16 17.39
N LEU A 725 -11.75 -29.96 16.75
CA LEU A 725 -12.80 -29.46 15.85
C LEU A 725 -13.99 -28.75 16.55
N ASP A 726 -13.97 -28.54 17.87
CA ASP A 726 -14.90 -27.67 18.60
C ASP A 726 -14.16 -26.73 19.59
N PHE A 727 -12.90 -26.34 19.29
CA PHE A 727 -12.04 -25.43 20.10
C PHE A 727 -12.64 -24.08 20.51
N LYS A 728 -13.77 -23.73 19.89
CA LYS A 728 -14.57 -22.54 20.14
C LYS A 728 -15.45 -22.67 21.38
N SER A 729 -15.80 -23.89 21.77
CA SER A 729 -16.46 -24.28 23.02
C SER A 729 -15.45 -24.38 24.18
N PRO A 730 -15.90 -24.69 25.41
CA PRO A 730 -14.99 -25.11 26.48
C PRO A 730 -14.15 -26.32 26.04
N ASP A 731 -12.94 -26.40 26.58
CA ASP A 731 -11.93 -27.39 26.20
C ASP A 731 -12.27 -28.80 26.68
N ASP A 732 -12.02 -29.82 25.85
CA ASP A 732 -12.28 -31.23 26.14
C ASP A 732 -11.31 -32.15 25.37
N PRO A 733 -10.20 -32.59 25.99
CA PRO A 733 -9.24 -33.49 25.36
C PRO A 733 -9.79 -34.85 24.90
N SER A 734 -11.02 -35.23 25.27
CA SER A 734 -11.64 -36.47 24.82
C SER A 734 -12.18 -36.40 23.38
N ARG A 735 -12.44 -35.19 22.85
CA ARG A 735 -12.88 -34.98 21.45
C ARG A 735 -11.72 -34.72 20.47
N TYR A 736 -10.48 -34.62 20.97
CA TYR A 736 -9.30 -34.32 20.16
C TYR A 736 -8.93 -35.49 19.22
N ILE A 737 -8.86 -35.21 17.91
CA ILE A 737 -8.47 -36.17 16.87
C ILE A 737 -6.99 -36.03 16.48
N SER A 738 -6.37 -37.10 16.04
CA SER A 738 -4.99 -37.09 15.50
C SER A 738 -4.90 -36.38 14.14
N GLY A 739 -3.71 -35.93 13.75
CA GLY A 739 -3.46 -35.39 12.41
C GLY A 739 -3.82 -36.40 11.31
N LYS A 740 -3.59 -37.70 11.52
CA LYS A 740 -4.03 -38.75 10.60
C LYS A 740 -5.57 -38.78 10.43
N GLU A 741 -6.33 -38.71 11.52
CA GLU A 741 -7.81 -38.70 11.47
C GLU A 741 -8.34 -37.45 10.79
N LEU A 742 -7.72 -36.29 11.03
CA LEU A 742 -8.01 -35.03 10.35
C LEU A 742 -7.68 -35.09 8.85
N GLY A 743 -6.55 -35.70 8.48
CA GLY A 743 -6.19 -35.99 7.08
C GLY A 743 -7.17 -36.92 6.38
N ASP A 744 -7.70 -37.93 7.07
CA ASP A 744 -8.73 -38.83 6.54
C ASP A 744 -10.10 -38.14 6.42
N LEU A 745 -10.41 -37.16 7.28
CA LEU A 745 -11.57 -36.27 7.12
C LEU A 745 -11.46 -35.42 5.84
N TYR A 746 -10.31 -34.80 5.56
CA TYR A 746 -10.11 -34.03 4.31
C TYR A 746 -10.25 -34.90 3.06
N LYS A 747 -9.74 -36.14 3.07
CA LYS A 747 -9.93 -37.10 1.97
C LYS A 747 -11.42 -37.37 1.71
N SER A 748 -12.26 -37.35 2.76
CA SER A 748 -13.72 -37.46 2.60
C SER A 748 -14.33 -36.23 1.91
N PHE A 749 -13.81 -35.02 2.18
CA PHE A 749 -14.30 -33.80 1.54
C PHE A 749 -13.89 -33.75 0.06
N ILE A 750 -12.63 -34.04 -0.26
CA ILE A 750 -12.10 -34.12 -1.64
C ILE A 750 -12.86 -35.16 -2.48
N LYS A 751 -13.37 -36.23 -1.85
CA LYS A 751 -14.17 -37.28 -2.50
C LYS A 751 -15.61 -36.85 -2.79
N ASN A 752 -16.23 -36.05 -1.91
CA ASN A 752 -17.66 -35.77 -1.92
C ASN A 752 -18.01 -34.38 -2.49
N TYR A 753 -17.04 -33.47 -2.54
CA TYR A 753 -17.18 -32.07 -2.96
C TYR A 753 -16.05 -31.69 -3.93
N PRO A 754 -16.20 -30.65 -4.78
CA PRO A 754 -15.16 -30.22 -5.72
C PRO A 754 -14.02 -29.44 -5.03
N VAL A 755 -13.51 -29.91 -3.89
CA VAL A 755 -12.42 -29.29 -3.13
C VAL A 755 -11.09 -29.64 -3.79
N LEU A 756 -10.38 -28.63 -4.30
CA LEU A 756 -9.10 -28.80 -5.02
C LEU A 756 -7.96 -27.90 -4.50
N SER A 757 -8.20 -27.11 -3.44
CA SER A 757 -7.16 -26.40 -2.69
C SER A 757 -7.48 -26.45 -1.20
N ILE A 758 -6.50 -26.82 -0.36
CA ILE A 758 -6.59 -26.74 1.10
C ILE A 758 -5.36 -26.00 1.63
N GLU A 759 -5.59 -24.99 2.46
CA GLU A 759 -4.61 -24.13 3.11
C GLU A 759 -4.57 -24.45 4.61
N ASP A 760 -3.35 -24.53 5.17
CA ASP A 760 -3.03 -24.88 6.56
C ASP A 760 -3.83 -26.05 7.20
N PRO A 761 -3.84 -27.25 6.56
CA PRO A 761 -4.53 -28.45 7.05
C PRO A 761 -4.03 -28.99 8.39
N PHE A 762 -2.81 -28.63 8.81
CA PHE A 762 -2.15 -29.04 10.05
C PHE A 762 -1.39 -27.86 10.66
N ASP A 763 -1.00 -27.99 11.93
CA ASP A 763 -0.26 -26.96 12.67
C ASP A 763 1.02 -26.54 11.94
N GLN A 764 1.40 -25.27 12.10
CA GLN A 764 2.59 -24.66 11.51
C GLN A 764 3.89 -25.47 11.69
N ASP A 765 4.04 -26.28 12.75
CA ASP A 765 5.23 -27.10 13.02
C ASP A 765 4.95 -28.63 13.06
N ASP A 766 3.74 -29.10 12.72
CA ASP A 766 3.39 -30.53 12.57
C ASP A 766 3.84 -31.10 11.21
N TRP A 767 5.14 -30.95 10.94
CA TRP A 767 5.80 -31.29 9.67
C TRP A 767 5.58 -32.72 9.18
N GLU A 768 5.22 -33.65 10.06
CA GLU A 768 4.99 -35.07 9.75
C GLU A 768 3.67 -35.24 8.99
N HIS A 769 2.54 -34.82 9.58
CA HIS A 769 1.22 -34.96 8.96
C HIS A 769 1.06 -34.10 7.69
N TRP A 770 1.69 -32.92 7.63
CA TRP A 770 1.79 -32.14 6.38
C TRP A 770 2.37 -32.97 5.23
N SER A 771 3.48 -33.67 5.48
CA SER A 771 4.21 -34.44 4.47
C SER A 771 3.43 -35.70 4.07
N GLU A 772 2.90 -36.46 5.03
CA GLU A 772 2.05 -37.64 4.76
C GLU A 772 0.80 -37.28 3.95
N PHE A 773 0.13 -36.19 4.31
CA PHE A 773 -1.10 -35.78 3.64
C PHE A 773 -0.83 -35.32 2.22
N THR A 774 0.20 -34.49 2.00
CA THR A 774 0.61 -33.99 0.68
C THR A 774 1.05 -35.12 -0.27
N GLU A 775 1.69 -36.18 0.23
CA GLU A 775 1.96 -37.38 -0.60
C GLU A 775 0.68 -38.16 -0.94
N SER A 776 -0.35 -38.11 -0.08
CA SER A 776 -1.60 -38.87 -0.25
C SER A 776 -2.66 -38.24 -1.17
N VAL A 777 -2.48 -36.99 -1.64
CA VAL A 777 -3.50 -36.25 -2.41
C VAL A 777 -2.95 -35.53 -3.65
N GLY A 778 -3.73 -35.48 -4.74
CA GLY A 778 -3.35 -34.78 -5.97
C GLY A 778 -3.73 -33.29 -6.03
N ILE A 779 -4.36 -32.74 -4.98
CA ILE A 779 -4.89 -31.37 -4.96
C ILE A 779 -3.78 -30.32 -4.68
N GLN A 780 -4.15 -29.04 -4.67
CA GLN A 780 -3.27 -28.00 -4.16
C GLN A 780 -3.27 -28.02 -2.62
N ILE A 781 -2.07 -28.02 -2.03
CA ILE A 781 -1.86 -27.86 -0.59
C ILE A 781 -1.04 -26.60 -0.38
N VAL A 782 -1.61 -25.61 0.31
CA VAL A 782 -1.04 -24.27 0.51
C VAL A 782 -0.49 -24.15 1.92
N GLY A 783 0.71 -23.59 2.08
CA GLY A 783 1.27 -23.23 3.39
C GLY A 783 1.29 -21.72 3.63
N ASP A 784 0.56 -21.26 4.65
CA ASP A 784 0.58 -19.90 5.18
C ASP A 784 1.42 -19.84 6.47
N ASP A 785 0.89 -20.15 7.65
CA ASP A 785 1.63 -20.11 8.92
C ASP A 785 2.80 -21.11 8.95
N LEU A 786 2.68 -22.22 8.20
CA LEU A 786 3.79 -23.15 7.92
C LEU A 786 5.02 -22.42 7.35
N THR A 787 4.84 -21.37 6.54
CA THR A 787 5.91 -20.73 5.76
C THR A 787 6.14 -19.25 6.08
N VAL A 788 5.10 -18.52 6.53
CA VAL A 788 5.03 -17.07 6.81
C VAL A 788 5.77 -16.19 5.79
N THR A 789 5.63 -16.51 4.49
CA THR A 789 6.35 -15.86 3.37
C THR A 789 7.88 -15.81 3.57
N ASN A 790 8.44 -16.66 4.44
CA ASN A 790 9.82 -16.60 4.89
C ASN A 790 10.70 -17.63 4.14
N PRO A 791 11.74 -17.19 3.41
CA PRO A 791 12.59 -18.08 2.61
C PRO A 791 13.15 -19.29 3.36
N LYS A 792 13.42 -19.20 4.67
CA LYS A 792 13.94 -20.34 5.46
C LYS A 792 12.89 -21.40 5.73
N ARG A 793 11.65 -21.01 6.07
CA ARG A 793 10.56 -21.98 6.28
C ARG A 793 10.06 -22.54 4.94
N ILE A 794 10.02 -21.73 3.87
CA ILE A 794 9.77 -22.20 2.50
C ILE A 794 10.78 -23.29 2.10
N GLN A 795 12.09 -23.04 2.26
CA GLN A 795 13.13 -24.03 1.96
C GLN A 795 12.96 -25.33 2.77
N THR A 796 12.67 -25.21 4.07
CA THR A 796 12.42 -26.36 4.97
C THR A 796 11.19 -27.17 4.50
N ALA A 797 10.13 -26.49 4.06
CA ALA A 797 8.90 -27.10 3.58
C ALA A 797 9.06 -27.78 2.20
N VAL A 798 9.89 -27.22 1.33
CA VAL A 798 10.33 -27.85 0.07
C VAL A 798 11.10 -29.14 0.35
N GLU A 799 12.10 -29.10 1.23
CA GLU A 799 12.94 -30.26 1.57
C GLU A 799 12.13 -31.43 2.17
N LYS A 800 11.11 -31.11 2.98
CA LYS A 800 10.18 -32.08 3.56
C LYS A 800 9.06 -32.53 2.61
N LYS A 801 8.83 -31.81 1.50
CA LYS A 801 7.62 -31.91 0.65
C LYS A 801 6.31 -31.67 1.41
N ALA A 802 6.35 -30.78 2.40
CA ALA A 802 5.25 -30.54 3.33
C ALA A 802 3.98 -30.00 2.64
N CYS A 803 4.13 -29.15 1.62
CA CYS A 803 3.04 -28.63 0.80
C CYS A 803 3.48 -28.44 -0.67
N ASN A 804 2.61 -27.90 -1.54
CA ASN A 804 2.89 -27.69 -2.96
C ASN A 804 2.48 -26.29 -3.49
N CYS A 805 2.13 -25.36 -2.60
CA CYS A 805 1.83 -23.97 -2.90
C CYS A 805 2.20 -23.07 -1.72
N LEU A 806 2.72 -21.87 -2.02
CA LEU A 806 2.99 -20.81 -1.04
C LEU A 806 1.80 -19.85 -0.96
N LEU A 807 1.34 -19.49 0.25
CA LEU A 807 0.56 -18.27 0.42
C LEU A 807 1.52 -17.08 0.60
N LEU A 808 1.39 -16.06 -0.25
CA LEU A 808 2.30 -14.91 -0.28
C LEU A 808 1.61 -13.66 0.27
N LYS A 809 2.01 -13.27 1.49
CA LYS A 809 1.53 -12.07 2.20
C LYS A 809 2.69 -11.10 2.38
N VAL A 810 2.73 -10.04 1.57
CA VAL A 810 3.89 -9.10 1.51
C VAL A 810 4.28 -8.46 2.85
N ASN A 811 3.34 -8.37 3.80
CA ASN A 811 3.59 -7.81 5.13
C ASN A 811 4.09 -8.83 6.17
N GLN A 812 4.09 -10.14 5.90
CA GLN A 812 4.80 -11.13 6.72
C GLN A 812 6.33 -10.97 6.57
N ILE A 813 6.81 -10.60 5.37
CA ILE A 813 8.24 -10.44 5.08
C ILE A 813 8.71 -8.96 5.06
N GLY A 814 7.83 -8.01 4.75
CA GLY A 814 8.05 -6.57 4.98
C GLY A 814 8.58 -5.76 3.79
N SER A 815 9.01 -6.38 2.69
CA SER A 815 9.37 -5.69 1.44
C SER A 815 8.91 -6.39 0.17
N VAL A 816 8.78 -5.61 -0.91
CA VAL A 816 8.45 -6.10 -2.27
C VAL A 816 9.58 -6.98 -2.80
N THR A 817 10.84 -6.63 -2.55
CA THR A 817 12.00 -7.38 -3.03
C THR A 817 12.05 -8.79 -2.45
N GLU A 818 11.87 -8.93 -1.14
CA GLU A 818 11.86 -10.22 -0.45
C GLU A 818 10.61 -11.03 -0.81
N SER A 819 9.47 -10.37 -1.06
CA SER A 819 8.26 -11.01 -1.59
C SER A 819 8.48 -11.63 -2.98
N ILE A 820 9.16 -10.92 -3.89
CA ILE A 820 9.54 -11.44 -5.22
C ILE A 820 10.52 -12.62 -5.06
N GLN A 821 11.45 -12.58 -4.11
CA GLN A 821 12.39 -13.68 -3.83
C GLN A 821 11.67 -14.92 -3.29
N ALA A 822 10.72 -14.77 -2.36
CA ALA A 822 9.89 -15.86 -1.85
C ALA A 822 9.04 -16.51 -2.95
N CYS A 823 8.43 -15.70 -3.83
CA CYS A 823 7.70 -16.19 -5.01
C CYS A 823 8.61 -17.03 -5.92
N LYS A 824 9.79 -16.51 -6.26
CA LYS A 824 10.77 -17.22 -7.10
C LYS A 824 11.27 -18.51 -6.47
N LEU A 825 11.48 -18.55 -5.15
CA LEU A 825 11.89 -19.74 -4.43
C LEU A 825 10.82 -20.84 -4.51
N ALA A 826 9.54 -20.51 -4.32
CA ALA A 826 8.44 -21.46 -4.49
C ALA A 826 8.31 -21.94 -5.95
N GLN A 827 8.23 -21.01 -6.91
CA GLN A 827 8.07 -21.33 -8.34
C GLN A 827 9.22 -22.18 -8.89
N SER A 828 10.48 -21.91 -8.48
CA SER A 828 11.64 -22.71 -8.92
C SER A 828 11.70 -24.12 -8.36
N ASN A 829 11.00 -24.39 -7.25
CA ASN A 829 10.76 -25.74 -6.71
C ASN A 829 9.45 -26.38 -7.22
N GLY A 830 8.85 -25.81 -8.28
CA GLY A 830 7.66 -26.36 -8.93
C GLY A 830 6.35 -26.14 -8.17
N TRP A 831 6.32 -25.24 -7.18
CA TRP A 831 5.11 -24.94 -6.42
C TRP A 831 4.22 -23.90 -7.12
N GLY A 832 2.94 -23.93 -6.77
CA GLY A 832 2.07 -22.78 -6.98
C GLY A 832 2.41 -21.62 -6.03
N VAL A 833 1.91 -20.42 -6.33
CA VAL A 833 1.92 -19.29 -5.39
C VAL A 833 0.55 -18.62 -5.44
N MET A 834 -0.09 -18.47 -4.28
CA MET A 834 -1.31 -17.69 -4.13
C MET A 834 -0.95 -16.38 -3.44
N VAL A 835 -1.06 -15.28 -4.18
CA VAL A 835 -0.92 -13.94 -3.57
C VAL A 835 -2.12 -13.71 -2.66
N SER A 836 -1.88 -13.14 -1.48
CA SER A 836 -2.92 -13.00 -0.46
C SER A 836 -2.99 -11.61 0.15
N HIS A 837 -4.24 -11.20 0.39
CA HIS A 837 -4.61 -10.15 1.35
C HIS A 837 -4.28 -10.54 2.80
N ARG A 838 -4.68 -9.65 3.72
CA ARG A 838 -4.81 -9.92 5.16
C ARG A 838 -6.27 -9.70 5.59
N SER A 839 -6.66 -10.31 6.70
CA SER A 839 -7.97 -10.13 7.32
C SER A 839 -8.23 -8.66 7.69
N GLY A 840 -7.25 -7.95 8.25
CA GLY A 840 -7.23 -6.48 8.25
C GLY A 840 -6.59 -5.92 6.96
N GLU A 841 -7.34 -5.20 6.13
CA GLU A 841 -6.85 -4.64 4.87
C GLU A 841 -7.45 -3.26 4.53
N THR A 842 -6.84 -2.63 3.53
CA THR A 842 -6.97 -1.23 3.10
C THR A 842 -7.56 -1.12 1.69
N GLU A 843 -7.78 0.10 1.22
CA GLU A 843 -8.10 0.41 -0.17
C GLU A 843 -6.89 0.28 -1.13
N ASP A 844 -5.65 0.08 -0.64
CA ASP A 844 -4.49 -0.08 -1.51
C ASP A 844 -4.62 -1.35 -2.36
N THR A 845 -4.35 -1.21 -3.65
CA THR A 845 -4.56 -2.25 -4.67
C THR A 845 -3.29 -2.98 -5.07
N PHE A 846 -2.16 -2.76 -4.38
CA PHE A 846 -0.86 -3.31 -4.76
C PHE A 846 -0.86 -4.82 -5.03
N ILE A 847 -1.58 -5.63 -4.24
CA ILE A 847 -1.59 -7.09 -4.43
C ILE A 847 -2.29 -7.54 -5.73
N ALA A 848 -3.17 -6.71 -6.31
CA ALA A 848 -3.78 -6.94 -7.62
C ALA A 848 -2.79 -6.75 -8.78
N ASP A 849 -1.94 -5.73 -8.71
CA ASP A 849 -0.82 -5.56 -9.65
C ASP A 849 0.29 -6.59 -9.40
N LEU A 850 0.52 -6.95 -8.14
CA LEU A 850 1.53 -7.93 -7.73
C LEU A 850 1.23 -9.32 -8.29
N VAL A 851 0.00 -9.82 -8.17
CA VAL A 851 -0.35 -11.16 -8.65
C VAL A 851 -0.24 -11.29 -10.17
N VAL A 852 -0.62 -10.22 -10.90
CA VAL A 852 -0.46 -10.16 -12.36
C VAL A 852 1.01 -10.06 -12.74
N GLY A 853 1.80 -9.25 -12.02
CA GLY A 853 3.24 -9.07 -12.28
C GLY A 853 4.09 -10.30 -11.95
N LEU A 854 3.85 -10.95 -10.81
CA LEU A 854 4.44 -12.24 -10.43
C LEU A 854 3.88 -13.43 -11.22
N CYS A 855 2.87 -13.18 -12.06
CA CYS A 855 2.22 -14.15 -12.94
C CYS A 855 1.75 -15.44 -12.23
N THR A 856 1.29 -15.36 -10.98
CA THR A 856 1.14 -16.57 -10.15
C THR A 856 -0.12 -17.39 -10.44
N GLY A 857 -1.10 -16.81 -11.14
CA GLY A 857 -2.31 -17.50 -11.60
C GLY A 857 -3.45 -17.59 -10.59
N GLN A 858 -3.28 -17.13 -9.34
CA GLN A 858 -4.30 -17.24 -8.28
C GLN A 858 -4.13 -16.18 -7.17
N ILE A 859 -5.25 -15.65 -6.67
CA ILE A 859 -5.30 -14.66 -5.57
C ILE A 859 -6.41 -14.96 -4.57
N LYS A 860 -6.08 -14.96 -3.28
CA LYS A 860 -7.04 -14.90 -2.16
C LYS A 860 -7.12 -13.44 -1.71
N THR A 861 -8.27 -12.80 -1.89
CA THR A 861 -8.47 -11.39 -1.45
C THR A 861 -9.87 -11.10 -0.92
N GLY A 862 -10.49 -12.09 -0.26
CA GLY A 862 -11.78 -11.99 0.42
C GLY A 862 -13.00 -12.19 -0.49
N ALA A 863 -14.19 -11.91 0.03
CA ALA A 863 -15.45 -12.04 -0.70
C ALA A 863 -15.58 -11.03 -1.86
N PRO A 864 -16.55 -11.22 -2.78
CA PRO A 864 -17.07 -10.14 -3.63
C PRO A 864 -17.95 -9.16 -2.79
N CYS A 865 -17.47 -8.76 -1.62
CA CYS A 865 -18.13 -7.94 -0.62
C CYS A 865 -17.07 -7.25 0.26
N ARG A 866 -17.41 -6.07 0.81
CA ARG A 866 -16.49 -5.13 1.48
C ARG A 866 -15.43 -4.53 0.54
N SER A 867 -15.15 -3.24 0.68
CA SER A 867 -14.45 -2.48 -0.38
C SER A 867 -12.94 -2.66 -0.38
N GLU A 868 -12.33 -2.95 0.77
CA GLU A 868 -10.93 -3.33 0.90
C GLU A 868 -10.59 -4.65 0.16
N ARG A 869 -11.63 -5.46 -0.13
CA ARG A 869 -11.59 -6.65 -1.01
C ARG A 869 -11.85 -6.25 -2.46
N LEU A 870 -12.98 -5.58 -2.69
CA LEU A 870 -13.43 -5.17 -4.02
C LEU A 870 -12.44 -4.22 -4.72
N ALA A 871 -11.64 -3.44 -4.00
CA ALA A 871 -10.60 -2.59 -4.58
C ALA A 871 -9.61 -3.42 -5.44
N LYS A 872 -9.16 -4.57 -4.93
CA LYS A 872 -8.24 -5.48 -5.65
C LYS A 872 -8.92 -6.12 -6.85
N TYR A 873 -10.13 -6.63 -6.66
CA TYR A 873 -10.96 -7.20 -7.72
C TYR A 873 -11.26 -6.19 -8.84
N ASN A 874 -11.60 -4.95 -8.49
CA ASN A 874 -11.81 -3.85 -9.43
C ASN A 874 -10.51 -3.46 -10.14
N GLN A 875 -9.36 -3.45 -9.46
CA GLN A 875 -8.07 -3.18 -10.09
C GLN A 875 -7.70 -4.29 -11.11
N MET A 876 -7.93 -5.56 -10.80
CA MET A 876 -7.72 -6.65 -11.78
C MET A 876 -8.67 -6.54 -13.00
N MET A 877 -9.91 -6.10 -12.84
CA MET A 877 -10.79 -5.80 -13.98
C MET A 877 -10.27 -4.63 -14.84
N ARG A 878 -9.69 -3.59 -14.23
CA ARG A 878 -9.04 -2.49 -14.98
C ARG A 878 -7.78 -2.97 -15.71
N ILE A 879 -7.00 -3.86 -15.11
CA ILE A 879 -5.82 -4.47 -15.75
C ILE A 879 -6.25 -5.37 -16.93
N GLU A 880 -7.35 -6.12 -16.81
CA GLU A 880 -7.93 -6.88 -17.92
C GLU A 880 -8.37 -5.97 -19.08
N GLU A 881 -9.05 -4.86 -18.77
CA GLU A 881 -9.46 -3.86 -19.77
C GLU A 881 -8.25 -3.20 -20.47
N GLU A 882 -7.20 -2.85 -19.71
CA GLU A 882 -5.96 -2.26 -20.26
C GLU A 882 -5.17 -3.23 -21.14
N LEU A 883 -5.09 -4.52 -20.76
CA LEU A 883 -4.46 -5.56 -21.56
C LEU A 883 -5.28 -5.92 -22.80
N GLY A 884 -6.62 -5.85 -22.72
CA GLY A 884 -7.54 -6.14 -23.82
C GLY A 884 -7.30 -7.52 -24.42
N HIS A 885 -7.03 -7.59 -25.73
CA HIS A 885 -6.75 -8.85 -26.43
C HIS A 885 -5.46 -9.57 -25.99
N LYS A 886 -4.63 -8.94 -25.14
CA LYS A 886 -3.44 -9.55 -24.52
C LYS A 886 -3.72 -10.14 -23.14
N ALA A 887 -4.93 -9.95 -22.59
CA ALA A 887 -5.31 -10.53 -21.32
C ALA A 887 -5.38 -12.07 -21.45
N LYS A 888 -4.45 -12.75 -20.80
CA LYS A 888 -4.52 -14.20 -20.55
C LYS A 888 -5.12 -14.40 -19.15
N PHE A 889 -6.04 -15.34 -18.99
CA PHE A 889 -6.64 -15.71 -17.69
C PHE A 889 -6.26 -17.15 -17.34
N ALA A 890 -5.81 -17.38 -16.10
CA ALA A 890 -5.23 -18.66 -15.70
C ALA A 890 -6.23 -19.84 -15.68
N GLY A 891 -7.50 -19.59 -15.35
CA GLY A 891 -8.57 -20.59 -15.41
C GLY A 891 -8.21 -21.92 -14.74
N LYS A 892 -8.29 -23.03 -15.49
CA LYS A 892 -7.97 -24.37 -14.99
C LYS A 892 -6.47 -24.60 -14.71
N ASP A 893 -5.59 -23.75 -15.22
CA ASP A 893 -4.14 -23.82 -15.04
C ASP A 893 -3.64 -23.01 -13.82
N PHE A 894 -4.53 -22.49 -12.96
CA PHE A 894 -4.22 -21.58 -11.83
C PHE A 894 -3.05 -21.98 -10.92
N ARG A 895 -2.75 -23.28 -10.78
CA ARG A 895 -1.61 -23.81 -10.02
C ARG A 895 -0.26 -23.50 -10.68
N HIS A 896 -0.21 -23.64 -12.01
CA HIS A 896 0.97 -23.54 -12.86
C HIS A 896 0.58 -22.84 -14.18
N PRO A 897 0.31 -21.52 -14.14
CA PRO A 897 -0.23 -20.78 -15.27
C PRO A 897 0.69 -20.87 -16.49
N LYS A 898 0.08 -21.06 -17.67
CA LYS A 898 0.83 -21.11 -18.94
C LYS A 898 1.18 -19.70 -19.41
N ILE A 899 2.46 -19.37 -19.30
CA ILE A 899 3.11 -18.14 -19.77
C ILE A 899 4.03 -18.58 -20.92
N ASP A 900 3.96 -17.94 -22.09
CA ASP A 900 4.70 -18.36 -23.31
C ASP A 900 6.12 -17.75 -23.42
#